data_AF-A0A2U1LDV0-F1
#
_entry.id   AF-A0A2U1LDV0-F1
#
_cell.length_a   1.000
_cell.length_b   1.000
_cell.length_c   1.000
_cell.angle_alpha   90.00
_cell.angle_beta   90.00
_cell.angle_gamma   90.00
#
_symmetry.space_group_name_H-M   'P 1'
#
loop_
_entity.id
_entity.type
_entity.pdbx_description
1 polymer ?
#
loop_
_entity_poly.entity_id
_entity_poly.type
_entity_poly.pdbx_seq_one_letter_code
_entity_poly.pdbx_strand_id
1 'polypeptide(L)'
;MLTCDRLKKLVLNILLRLSTGWRPKISLGLCQENSSKGLKQFNVEGLYIICTLDIIKDIQYEQVLKVWDVLPFQEIPKFTKRLENILYAYTEEYINRCTTNRFEGYLEVPRCWPASQVMTRFRHLVSDESYNEVSVNPGGGRNYVENSKVSESLLLMKFYLLSYVVVCHLLSGRQVDLPMQVTDEQMDVILFSKSSFIIGRSGTGKTTILTRKLFQNEQRVVNDSVGTYAAENNQLREAEVVHDPENNKPTVLRQLFVTVSPQLCYAVKQHVSHLTSNSSNGNSSAEIGLDDVDITSEFSDIPDTFIDIPGNIYPLVITFHKFLMMLDGTLGNSFFEKFLEAREGFDANRIRSRSVALQTFIRLRETIAKGIDFRFQDIRSLFYKEFLSTRKSRKEEKAVVSEIKQMKQNFRTHAGVLDLAQSVIDILYCYFVHSIDKLEPETSLISGEAPVFLESCNNENAIVTIFGGSKSGGEIVGFGAEQVILVRDDRARTEIIESVGKQALVLTILECKGLEFQDVLLYNFFGTSPLKDQWRVIYGYMKKHNWLNEKLPQSFPTFDEARHSLLCSELKQLYVAITRTRQRLWICENKEELSKPMFDYWKKKVLVQIQMLDDSVAQAMQVASSPREWQERGKKASYFISVFLLLLSYDLI
;
A
#
# COMPACT_ATOMS: atom_id res chain seq x y z
N MET A 1 8.94 9.53 23.87
CA MET A 1 9.98 10.29 24.60
C MET A 1 9.70 11.79 24.72
N LEU A 2 9.08 12.45 23.73
CA LEU A 2 8.65 13.86 23.84
C LEU A 2 7.29 14.00 24.56
N THR A 3 7.23 13.69 25.85
CA THR A 3 5.98 13.84 26.65
C THR A 3 5.84 15.24 27.25
N CYS A 4 6.94 15.97 27.44
CA CYS A 4 6.93 17.34 27.97
C CYS A 4 6.76 18.37 26.84
N ASP A 5 5.72 19.20 26.93
CA ASP A 5 5.45 20.24 25.93
C ASP A 5 6.55 21.30 25.83
N ARG A 6 7.30 21.53 26.91
CA ARG A 6 8.49 22.41 26.90
C ARG A 6 9.55 21.87 25.94
N LEU A 7 9.89 20.58 26.06
CA LEU A 7 10.89 19.93 25.20
C LEU A 7 10.43 19.91 23.74
N LYS A 8 9.15 19.63 23.46
CA LYS A 8 8.59 19.72 22.09
C LYS A 8 8.81 21.11 21.48
N LYS A 9 8.50 22.18 22.22
CA LYS A 9 8.68 23.56 21.76
C LYS A 9 10.15 23.90 21.51
N LEU A 10 11.06 23.42 22.36
CA LEU A 10 12.51 23.61 22.16
C LEU A 10 13.01 22.92 20.89
N VAL A 11 12.62 21.66 20.68
CA VAL A 11 12.96 20.92 19.45
C VAL A 11 12.41 21.65 18.22
N LEU A 12 11.13 22.04 18.22
CA LEU A 12 10.51 22.76 17.11
C LEU A 12 11.19 24.11 16.82
N ASN A 13 11.61 24.85 17.84
CA ASN A 13 12.34 26.10 17.66
C ASN A 13 13.71 25.87 17.00
N ILE A 14 14.44 24.83 17.41
CA ILE A 14 15.72 24.47 16.78
C ILE A 14 15.50 24.06 15.32
N LEU A 15 14.50 23.23 15.04
CA LEU A 15 14.16 22.86 13.65
C LEU A 15 13.80 24.07 12.79
N LEU A 16 13.07 25.04 13.35
CA LEU A 16 12.73 26.29 12.68
C LEU A 16 13.96 27.16 12.39
N ARG A 17 14.93 27.19 13.30
CA ARG A 17 16.20 27.89 13.04
C ARG A 17 17.00 27.16 11.97
N LEU A 18 17.07 25.83 12.03
CA LEU A 18 17.78 25.05 11.01
C LEU A 18 17.16 25.23 9.61
N SER A 19 15.85 25.41 9.51
CA SER A 19 15.16 25.65 8.23
C SER A 19 15.44 27.03 7.62
N THR A 20 15.87 28.03 8.40
CA THR A 20 16.30 29.34 7.87
C THR A 20 17.76 29.35 7.39
N GLY A 21 18.41 28.19 7.34
CA GLY A 21 19.82 28.07 6.97
C GLY A 21 20.80 28.40 8.11
N TRP A 22 20.29 28.63 9.34
CA TRP A 22 21.16 28.78 10.51
C TRP A 22 21.85 27.45 10.83
N ARG A 23 23.15 27.52 11.16
CA ARG A 23 23.95 26.39 11.63
C ARG A 23 24.72 26.78 12.90
N PRO A 24 24.61 26.02 13.99
CA PRO A 24 25.38 26.29 15.21
C PRO A 24 26.87 26.09 14.98
N LYS A 25 27.70 26.98 15.54
CA LYS A 25 29.17 26.81 15.55
C LYS A 25 29.55 25.65 16.48
N ILE A 26 30.49 24.82 16.04
CA ILE A 26 31.05 23.67 16.80
C ILE A 26 31.53 24.08 18.20
N SER A 27 32.04 25.32 18.34
CA SER A 27 32.53 25.89 19.60
C SER A 27 31.47 26.06 20.70
N LEU A 28 30.18 25.96 20.39
CA LEU A 28 29.07 26.06 21.37
C LEU A 28 28.66 24.70 21.95
N GLY A 29 29.32 23.59 21.57
CA GLY A 29 28.99 22.24 22.04
C GLY A 29 27.62 21.72 21.54
N LEU A 30 26.97 22.45 20.63
CA LEU A 30 25.63 22.14 20.13
C LEU A 30 25.62 21.23 18.89
N CYS A 31 26.76 21.05 18.21
CA CYS A 31 26.87 20.29 16.97
C CYS A 31 28.08 19.37 16.99
N GLN A 32 27.86 18.07 16.77
CA GLN A 32 28.91 17.08 16.54
C GLN A 32 28.75 16.54 15.10
N GLU A 33 29.74 16.81 14.24
CA GLU A 33 29.80 16.23 12.90
C GLU A 33 30.69 14.97 12.95
N ASN A 34 30.08 13.79 12.77
CA ASN A 34 30.85 12.58 12.52
C ASN A 34 31.16 12.55 11.02
N SER A 35 32.45 12.63 10.68
CA SER A 35 32.99 12.83 9.34
C SER A 35 32.72 11.70 8.33
N SER A 36 32.08 10.60 8.72
CA SER A 36 31.98 9.41 7.87
C SER A 36 30.97 9.54 6.72
N LYS A 37 29.97 10.44 6.76
CA LYS A 37 28.93 10.54 5.69
C LYS A 37 27.89 11.68 5.77
N GLY A 38 28.18 12.79 6.45
CA GLY A 38 27.25 13.95 6.50
C GLY A 38 26.13 13.83 7.56
N LEU A 39 26.34 13.04 8.60
CA LEU A 39 25.48 12.98 9.78
C LEU A 39 25.66 14.24 10.64
N LYS A 40 24.57 14.96 10.91
CA LYS A 40 24.53 16.15 11.78
C LYS A 40 23.75 15.82 13.05
N GLN A 41 24.28 16.19 14.20
CA GLN A 41 23.65 15.96 15.51
C GLN A 41 23.49 17.30 16.25
N PHE A 42 22.28 17.57 16.76
CA PHE A 42 21.99 18.81 17.51
C PHE A 42 21.50 18.51 18.93
N ASN A 43 22.21 19.01 19.94
CA ASN A 43 21.85 18.80 21.35
C ASN A 43 20.68 19.71 21.79
N VAL A 44 19.72 19.11 22.50
CA VAL A 44 18.55 19.77 23.10
C VAL A 44 18.31 19.17 24.49
N GLU A 45 18.85 19.82 25.53
CA GLU A 45 18.67 19.42 26.95
C GLU A 45 18.88 17.91 27.22
N GLY A 46 19.93 17.32 26.66
CA GLY A 46 20.27 15.91 26.84
C GLY A 46 19.66 14.94 25.81
N LEU A 47 18.78 15.43 24.94
CA LEU A 47 18.35 14.74 23.71
C LEU A 47 19.14 15.25 22.51
N TYR A 48 19.23 14.46 21.46
CA TYR A 48 19.94 14.79 20.23
C TYR A 48 19.02 14.60 19.03
N ILE A 49 18.89 15.65 18.23
CA ILE A 49 18.23 15.58 16.92
C ILE A 49 19.25 15.02 15.93
N ILE A 50 18.93 13.87 15.33
CA ILE A 50 19.80 13.19 14.37
C ILE A 50 19.33 13.47 12.95
N CYS A 51 20.19 14.08 12.13
CA CYS A 51 19.86 14.53 10.80
C CYS A 51 20.89 14.09 9.74
N THR A 52 20.46 13.97 8.49
CA THR A 52 21.34 13.86 7.32
C THR A 52 20.94 14.89 6.26
N LEU A 53 21.87 15.23 5.37
CA LEU A 53 21.53 15.91 4.13
C LEU A 53 21.01 14.86 3.13
N ASP A 54 19.87 15.14 2.50
CA ASP A 54 19.25 14.28 1.49
C ASP A 54 18.78 15.13 0.31
N ILE A 55 18.35 14.50 -0.78
CA ILE A 55 17.77 15.19 -1.95
C ILE A 55 16.39 14.61 -2.23
N ILE A 56 15.43 15.50 -2.50
CA ILE A 56 14.04 15.14 -2.79
C ILE A 56 13.64 15.67 -4.15
N LYS A 57 12.76 14.94 -4.84
CA LYS A 57 12.14 15.38 -6.09
C LYS A 57 10.78 16.02 -5.81
N ASP A 58 10.58 17.22 -6.33
CA ASP A 58 9.27 17.80 -6.61
C ASP A 58 9.28 18.30 -8.06
N ILE A 59 8.99 19.58 -8.35
CA ILE A 59 9.15 20.13 -9.72
C ILE A 59 10.62 20.07 -10.18
N GLN A 60 11.53 20.23 -9.24
CA GLN A 60 12.97 20.09 -9.40
C GLN A 60 13.52 19.27 -8.23
N TYR A 61 14.79 18.88 -8.31
CA TYR A 61 15.47 18.27 -7.19
C TYR A 61 15.93 19.34 -6.21
N GLU A 62 15.66 19.16 -4.93
CA GLU A 62 16.04 20.09 -3.86
C GLU A 62 16.74 19.35 -2.72
N GLN A 63 17.82 19.95 -2.23
CA GLN A 63 18.53 19.48 -1.05
C GLN A 63 17.71 19.76 0.22
N VAL A 64 17.59 18.78 1.11
CA VAL A 64 16.85 18.91 2.36
C VAL A 64 17.65 18.43 3.56
N LEU A 65 17.33 18.98 4.73
CA LEU A 65 17.76 18.42 6.00
C LEU A 65 16.74 17.39 6.48
N LYS A 66 17.11 16.11 6.41
CA LYS A 66 16.27 14.99 6.82
C LYS A 66 16.49 14.67 8.28
N VAL A 67 15.47 14.88 9.09
CA VAL A 67 15.47 14.56 10.53
C VAL A 67 14.98 13.12 10.69
N TRP A 68 15.79 12.26 11.30
CA TRP A 68 15.47 10.86 11.46
C TRP A 68 14.83 10.55 12.82
N ASP A 69 15.41 11.05 13.90
CA ASP A 69 14.92 10.78 15.25
C ASP A 69 15.44 11.82 16.28
N VAL A 70 14.83 11.83 17.46
CA VAL A 70 15.22 12.61 18.63
C VAL A 70 15.48 11.67 19.80
N LEU A 71 16.75 11.38 20.07
CA LEU A 71 17.18 10.28 20.94
C LEU A 71 18.12 10.75 22.05
N PRO A 72 18.15 10.08 23.20
CA PRO A 72 19.17 10.33 24.23
C PRO A 72 20.55 9.81 23.77
N PHE A 73 21.61 10.35 24.35
CA PHE A 73 23.00 10.06 23.95
C PHE A 73 23.32 8.56 23.91
N GLN A 74 22.78 7.77 24.84
CA GLN A 74 23.06 6.34 24.95
C GLN A 74 22.57 5.52 23.75
N GLU A 75 21.54 5.99 23.03
CA GLU A 75 20.92 5.27 21.91
C GLU A 75 21.55 5.64 20.56
N ILE A 76 22.27 6.77 20.49
CA ILE A 76 22.88 7.31 19.26
C ILE A 76 23.82 6.31 18.58
N PRO A 77 24.73 5.59 19.29
CA PRO A 77 25.66 4.68 18.61
C PRO A 77 24.93 3.53 17.89
N LYS A 78 23.90 2.95 18.53
CA LYS A 78 23.09 1.88 17.93
C LYS A 78 22.33 2.40 16.71
N PHE A 79 21.73 3.58 16.81
CA PHE A 79 21.00 4.22 15.71
C PHE A 79 21.92 4.57 14.54
N THR A 80 23.07 5.20 14.83
CA THR A 80 24.05 5.64 13.82
C THR A 80 24.58 4.47 13.02
N LYS A 81 24.93 3.34 13.66
CA LYS A 81 25.39 2.13 12.96
C LYS A 81 24.35 1.62 11.95
N ARG A 82 23.07 1.66 12.28
CA ARG A 82 21.98 1.25 11.38
C ARG A 82 21.84 2.21 10.21
N LEU A 83 21.90 3.51 10.47
CA LEU A 83 21.83 4.54 9.44
C LEU A 83 23.04 4.49 8.49
N GLU A 84 24.24 4.26 9.01
CA GLU A 84 25.46 4.13 8.22
C GLU A 84 25.40 2.97 7.22
N ASN A 85 24.75 1.86 7.58
CA ASN A 85 24.53 0.73 6.65
C ASN A 85 23.70 1.17 5.44
N ILE A 86 22.66 1.98 5.65
CA ILE A 86 21.82 2.51 4.56
C ILE A 86 22.61 3.50 3.72
N LEU A 87 23.34 4.41 4.35
CA LEU A 87 24.18 5.38 3.64
C LEU A 87 25.33 4.71 2.88
N TYR A 88 25.76 3.50 3.26
CA TYR A 88 26.73 2.71 2.48
C TYR A 88 26.15 2.17 1.17
N ALA A 89 24.84 1.94 1.11
CA ALA A 89 24.17 1.55 -0.13
C ALA A 89 24.03 2.72 -1.13
N TYR A 90 24.29 3.96 -0.72
CA TYR A 90 24.16 5.13 -1.59
C TYR A 90 25.34 5.26 -2.55
N THR A 91 25.10 5.79 -3.75
CA THR A 91 26.17 6.09 -4.72
C THR A 91 27.05 7.24 -4.21
N GLU A 92 28.33 7.23 -4.55
CA GLU A 92 29.26 8.30 -4.15
C GLU A 92 28.87 9.63 -4.79
N GLU A 93 28.37 9.60 -6.03
CA GLU A 93 27.85 10.77 -6.71
C GLU A 93 26.67 11.40 -5.95
N TYR A 94 25.71 10.59 -5.49
CA TYR A 94 24.58 11.08 -4.70
C TYR A 94 25.04 11.70 -3.38
N ILE A 95 25.95 11.02 -2.66
CA ILE A 95 26.50 11.55 -1.39
C ILE A 95 27.21 12.88 -1.62
N ASN A 96 28.03 13.00 -2.66
CA ASN A 96 28.74 14.24 -2.98
C ASN A 96 27.77 15.39 -3.29
N ARG A 97 26.67 15.10 -4.01
CA ARG A 97 25.63 16.11 -4.26
C ARG A 97 24.92 16.52 -2.96
N CYS A 98 24.61 15.56 -2.08
CA CYS A 98 24.01 15.84 -0.78
C CYS A 98 24.91 16.69 0.13
N THR A 99 26.24 16.55 0.07
CA THR A 99 27.19 17.27 0.94
C THR A 99 27.72 18.56 0.34
N THR A 100 27.30 18.90 -0.89
CA THR A 100 27.72 20.14 -1.53
C THR A 100 27.03 21.33 -0.86
N ASN A 101 27.82 22.19 -0.20
CA ASN A 101 27.30 23.38 0.46
C ASN A 101 27.07 24.53 -0.54
N ARG A 102 26.05 25.34 -0.25
CA ARG A 102 25.81 26.65 -0.88
C ARG A 102 25.54 27.66 0.23
N PHE A 103 26.19 28.82 0.15
CA PHE A 103 26.07 29.87 1.15
C PHE A 103 25.50 31.14 0.54
N GLU A 104 24.54 31.75 1.23
CA GLU A 104 24.06 33.11 0.98
C GLU A 104 24.38 33.94 2.24
N GLY A 105 25.48 34.71 2.17
CA GLY A 105 26.04 35.36 3.35
C GLY A 105 26.52 34.34 4.39
N TYR A 106 25.91 34.35 5.58
CA TYR A 106 26.22 33.42 6.67
C TYR A 106 25.29 32.19 6.74
N LEU A 107 24.32 32.10 5.82
CA LEU A 107 23.30 31.05 5.84
C LEU A 107 23.66 29.93 4.85
N GLU A 108 23.52 28.68 5.29
CA GLU A 108 23.63 27.49 4.44
C GLU A 108 22.26 27.26 3.78
N VAL A 109 22.17 27.49 2.48
CA VAL A 109 20.92 27.38 1.72
C VAL A 109 20.89 26.11 0.85
N PRO A 110 19.71 25.52 0.60
CA PRO A 110 19.57 24.38 -0.30
C PRO A 110 20.13 24.62 -1.70
N ARG A 111 20.72 23.57 -2.28
CA ARG A 111 20.94 23.49 -3.73
C ARG A 111 19.73 22.88 -4.44
N CYS A 112 19.52 23.34 -5.67
CA CYS A 112 18.51 22.79 -6.57
C CYS A 112 19.16 22.27 -7.86
N TRP A 113 18.58 21.22 -8.42
CA TRP A 113 18.98 20.66 -9.71
C TRP A 113 17.75 20.43 -10.59
N PRO A 114 17.84 20.62 -11.92
CA PRO A 114 16.74 20.32 -12.83
C PRO A 114 16.26 18.86 -12.72
N ALA A 115 14.95 18.62 -12.83
CA ALA A 115 14.36 17.28 -12.78
C ALA A 115 14.80 16.34 -13.92
N SER A 116 15.42 16.89 -14.98
CA SER A 116 16.01 16.12 -16.08
C SER A 116 17.30 15.40 -15.71
N GLN A 117 17.94 15.77 -14.59
CA GLN A 117 19.15 15.09 -14.13
C GLN A 117 18.80 13.76 -13.47
N VAL A 118 19.42 12.67 -13.92
CA VAL A 118 19.26 11.35 -13.29
C VAL A 118 19.95 11.37 -11.93
N MET A 119 19.19 11.08 -10.87
CA MET A 119 19.71 10.93 -9.51
C MET A 119 19.61 9.48 -9.06
N THR A 120 20.68 8.71 -9.27
CA THR A 120 20.74 7.32 -8.82
C THR A 120 21.16 7.25 -7.36
N ARG A 121 20.18 7.08 -6.46
CA ARG A 121 20.43 7.01 -5.01
C ARG A 121 21.22 5.77 -4.63
N PHE A 122 20.81 4.58 -5.06
CA PHE A 122 21.39 3.32 -4.60
C PHE A 122 22.34 2.67 -5.61
N ARG A 123 23.48 2.14 -5.14
CA ARG A 123 24.53 1.50 -5.96
C ARG A 123 24.02 0.31 -6.78
N HIS A 124 23.07 -0.44 -6.24
CA HIS A 124 22.56 -1.66 -6.88
C HIS A 124 21.72 -1.43 -8.13
N LEU A 125 21.31 -0.19 -8.40
CA LEU A 125 20.59 0.17 -9.63
C LEU A 125 21.55 0.41 -10.81
N VAL A 126 22.86 0.45 -10.56
CA VAL A 126 23.89 0.70 -11.58
C VAL A 126 24.39 -0.60 -12.24
N SER A 127 24.17 -1.76 -11.61
CA SER A 127 24.76 -3.04 -12.05
C SER A 127 24.01 -3.78 -13.16
N ASP A 128 22.83 -3.33 -13.59
CA ASP A 128 22.02 -4.06 -14.59
C ASP A 128 22.42 -3.79 -16.05
N GLU A 129 23.40 -2.91 -16.33
CA GLU A 129 23.79 -2.57 -17.71
C GLU A 129 25.04 -3.29 -18.26
N SER A 130 25.73 -4.13 -17.47
CA SER A 130 26.90 -4.88 -17.98
C SER A 130 26.70 -6.39 -17.97
N TYR A 131 26.52 -6.95 -19.16
CA TYR A 131 26.64 -8.39 -19.44
C TYR A 131 27.84 -9.01 -18.71
N ASN A 132 27.59 -10.10 -17.97
CA ASN A 132 28.38 -11.33 -18.04
C ASN A 132 27.65 -12.49 -17.33
N GLU A 133 27.51 -13.59 -18.06
CA GLU A 133 27.25 -14.91 -17.50
C GLU A 133 28.40 -15.36 -16.57
N VAL A 134 28.11 -16.39 -15.76
CA VAL A 134 29.02 -17.20 -14.91
C VAL A 134 28.98 -16.87 -13.41
N SER A 135 28.03 -17.47 -12.70
CA SER A 135 28.25 -18.61 -11.77
C SER A 135 27.07 -18.75 -10.81
N VAL A 136 26.52 -19.97 -10.77
CA VAL A 136 25.36 -20.34 -9.96
C VAL A 136 25.79 -20.46 -8.51
N ASN A 137 25.43 -19.48 -7.68
CA ASN A 137 25.21 -19.66 -6.25
C ASN A 137 23.69 -19.77 -6.01
N PRO A 138 23.18 -20.74 -5.22
CA PRO A 138 21.73 -20.93 -5.03
C PRO A 138 21.10 -19.96 -4.00
N GLY A 139 21.72 -18.80 -3.75
CA GLY A 139 21.12 -17.69 -3.00
C GLY A 139 21.02 -16.49 -3.92
N GLY A 140 19.84 -16.31 -4.54
CA GLY A 140 19.61 -15.35 -5.63
C GLY A 140 20.07 -13.92 -5.29
N GLY A 141 20.88 -13.36 -6.18
CA GLY A 141 21.38 -11.99 -6.13
C GLY A 141 20.24 -10.97 -6.12
N ARG A 142 19.87 -10.54 -4.92
CA ARG A 142 18.94 -9.44 -4.69
C ARG A 142 19.60 -8.47 -3.72
N ASN A 143 19.76 -7.25 -4.19
CA ASN A 143 20.51 -6.21 -3.51
C ASN A 143 19.61 -5.51 -2.48
N TYR A 144 19.44 -6.12 -1.31
CA TYR A 144 18.73 -5.49 -0.19
C TYR A 144 19.61 -4.41 0.46
N VAL A 145 18.97 -3.37 0.97
CA VAL A 145 19.64 -2.24 1.63
C VAL A 145 19.63 -2.41 3.15
N GLU A 146 18.54 -2.96 3.71
CA GLU A 146 18.38 -3.17 5.14
C GLU A 146 17.98 -4.62 5.44
N ASN A 147 18.52 -5.18 6.53
CA ASN A 147 18.09 -6.45 7.11
C ASN A 147 17.64 -6.20 8.55
N SER A 148 16.37 -5.85 8.72
CA SER A 148 15.76 -5.52 10.02
C SER A 148 14.30 -5.95 10.04
N LYS A 149 13.69 -5.96 11.23
CA LYS A 149 12.23 -6.01 11.32
C LYS A 149 11.62 -4.83 10.55
N VAL A 150 10.55 -5.09 9.82
CA VAL A 150 9.77 -4.13 9.04
C VAL A 150 9.24 -3.00 9.92
N SER A 151 8.85 -3.29 11.16
CA SER A 151 8.44 -2.28 12.14
C SER A 151 9.57 -1.35 12.57
N GLU A 152 10.81 -1.78 12.47
CA GLU A 152 11.99 -1.03 12.91
C GLU A 152 12.76 -0.42 11.73
N SER A 153 12.40 -0.75 10.49
CA SER A 153 13.14 -0.36 9.29
C SER A 153 13.15 1.16 9.09
N LEU A 154 14.36 1.71 8.92
CA LEU A 154 14.53 3.13 8.64
C LEU A 154 14.06 3.49 7.22
N LEU A 155 14.06 2.51 6.29
CA LEU A 155 13.60 2.69 4.90
C LEU A 155 12.08 2.81 4.78
N LEU A 156 11.31 2.32 5.76
CA LEU A 156 9.85 2.44 5.79
C LEU A 156 9.35 3.60 6.65
N MET A 157 10.26 4.40 7.21
CA MET A 157 9.88 5.58 7.95
C MET A 157 9.15 6.56 7.03
N LYS A 158 8.08 7.15 7.57
CA LYS A 158 7.29 8.17 6.90
C LYS A 158 7.89 9.53 7.19
N PHE A 159 8.38 10.20 6.14
CA PHE A 159 8.90 11.56 6.24
C PHE A 159 7.82 12.55 5.81
N TYR A 160 7.81 13.73 6.44
CA TYR A 160 6.86 14.80 6.16
C TYR A 160 7.64 16.10 5.98
N LEU A 161 7.18 16.95 5.05
CA LEU A 161 7.79 18.25 4.83
C LEU A 161 7.43 19.20 5.97
N LEU A 162 8.44 19.77 6.63
CA LEU A 162 8.26 20.72 7.72
C LEU A 162 8.37 22.16 7.20
N SER A 163 7.24 22.75 6.79
CA SER A 163 7.21 24.17 6.41
C SER A 163 7.00 25.08 7.62
N TYR A 164 7.28 26.38 7.47
CA TYR A 164 7.02 27.39 8.51
C TYR A 164 5.56 27.34 8.99
N VAL A 165 4.61 27.26 8.05
CA VAL A 165 3.16 27.18 8.34
C VAL A 165 2.84 25.94 9.18
N VAL A 166 3.41 24.79 8.82
CA VAL A 166 3.24 23.55 9.57
C VAL A 166 3.79 23.67 10.98
N VAL A 167 4.97 24.27 11.16
CA VAL A 167 5.54 24.50 12.50
C VAL A 167 4.65 25.42 13.33
N CYS A 168 4.10 26.49 12.76
CA CYS A 168 3.14 27.37 13.45
C CYS A 168 1.91 26.59 13.92
N HIS A 169 1.35 25.72 13.08
CA HIS A 169 0.22 24.87 13.47
C HIS A 169 0.58 23.87 14.57
N LEU A 170 1.73 23.20 14.47
CA LEU A 170 2.21 22.28 15.51
C LEU A 170 2.46 22.99 16.85
N LEU A 171 3.00 24.22 16.83
CA LEU A 171 3.19 25.04 18.03
C LEU A 171 1.86 25.50 18.63
N SER A 172 0.81 25.67 17.82
CA SER A 172 -0.54 26.01 18.28
C SER A 172 -1.30 24.81 18.87
N GLY A 173 -0.71 23.61 18.87
CA GLY A 173 -1.33 22.39 19.42
C GLY A 173 -2.39 21.77 18.52
N ARG A 174 -2.53 22.21 17.28
CA ARG A 174 -3.46 21.65 16.30
C ARG A 174 -2.87 20.35 15.71
N GLN A 175 -3.71 19.33 15.51
CA GLN A 175 -3.32 18.18 14.69
C GLN A 175 -3.22 18.63 13.23
N VAL A 176 -2.08 18.33 12.60
CA VAL A 176 -1.84 18.63 11.19
C VAL A 176 -1.69 17.32 10.46
N ASP A 177 -2.57 17.07 9.51
CA ASP A 177 -2.37 15.99 8.54
C ASP A 177 -1.46 16.51 7.42
N LEU A 178 -0.42 15.74 7.08
CA LEU A 178 0.62 16.16 6.14
C LEU A 178 0.82 15.12 5.06
N PRO A 179 1.02 15.54 3.80
CA PRO A 179 1.32 14.61 2.74
C PRO A 179 2.69 14.00 2.99
N MET A 180 2.72 12.68 3.14
CA MET A 180 3.95 11.91 3.29
C MET A 180 4.84 12.07 2.04
N GLN A 181 6.15 12.12 2.25
CA GLN A 181 7.16 12.06 1.20
C GLN A 181 7.00 10.79 0.36
N VAL A 182 7.09 10.95 -0.96
CA VAL A 182 7.00 9.87 -1.95
C VAL A 182 8.36 9.69 -2.63
N THR A 183 8.53 8.56 -3.32
CA THR A 183 9.74 8.33 -4.12
C THR A 183 9.73 9.15 -5.41
N ASP A 184 10.89 9.28 -6.06
CA ASP A 184 11.02 9.96 -7.35
C ASP A 184 10.09 9.37 -8.41
N GLU A 185 10.00 8.03 -8.48
CA GLU A 185 9.12 7.33 -9.43
C GLU A 185 7.64 7.68 -9.20
N GLN A 186 7.23 7.73 -7.92
CA GLN A 186 5.88 8.14 -7.51
C GLN A 186 5.64 9.61 -7.83
N MET A 187 6.63 10.48 -7.60
CA MET A 187 6.56 11.90 -7.92
C MET A 187 6.35 12.13 -9.41
N ASP A 188 7.04 11.38 -10.27
CA ASP A 188 6.87 11.48 -11.73
C ASP A 188 5.43 11.18 -12.17
N VAL A 189 4.75 10.23 -11.51
CA VAL A 189 3.35 9.93 -11.76
C VAL A 189 2.43 11.08 -11.33
N ILE A 190 2.76 11.69 -10.20
CA ILE A 190 1.98 12.81 -9.63
C ILE A 190 2.11 14.04 -10.53
N LEU A 191 3.32 14.38 -10.96
CA LEU A 191 3.62 15.53 -11.80
C LEU A 191 3.10 15.39 -13.24
N PHE A 192 2.81 14.17 -13.69
CA PHE A 192 2.25 13.92 -15.02
C PHE A 192 0.96 14.72 -15.24
N SER A 193 0.97 15.65 -16.20
CA SER A 193 -0.10 16.65 -16.38
C SER A 193 -1.42 16.09 -16.90
N LYS A 194 -1.41 14.93 -17.56
CA LYS A 194 -2.61 14.30 -18.16
C LYS A 194 -3.20 13.23 -17.23
N SER A 195 -4.31 12.63 -17.65
CA SER A 195 -4.91 11.49 -16.96
C SER A 195 -3.92 10.31 -16.91
N SER A 196 -3.71 9.73 -15.73
CA SER A 196 -2.79 8.61 -15.51
C SER A 196 -3.55 7.36 -15.09
N PHE A 197 -3.27 6.23 -15.74
CA PHE A 197 -3.68 4.92 -15.26
C PHE A 197 -2.53 4.30 -14.46
N ILE A 198 -2.77 4.03 -13.19
CA ILE A 198 -1.77 3.47 -12.28
C ILE A 198 -2.18 2.06 -11.92
N ILE A 199 -1.31 1.09 -12.23
CA ILE A 199 -1.47 -0.29 -11.81
C ILE A 199 -0.40 -0.64 -10.77
N GLY A 200 -0.78 -1.46 -9.80
CA GLY A 200 0.13 -1.87 -8.74
C GLY A 200 -0.54 -2.81 -7.75
N ARG A 201 0.27 -3.61 -7.07
CA ARG A 201 -0.19 -4.59 -6.09
C ARG A 201 -0.32 -3.99 -4.69
N SER A 202 -0.69 -4.82 -3.71
CA SER A 202 -0.96 -4.34 -2.34
C SER A 202 0.31 -3.77 -1.71
N GLY A 203 0.28 -2.52 -1.25
CA GLY A 203 1.43 -1.89 -0.60
C GLY A 203 2.38 -1.06 -1.48
N THR A 204 2.07 -0.88 -2.77
CA THR A 204 2.90 -0.08 -3.70
C THR A 204 2.61 1.44 -3.71
N GLY A 205 1.69 1.91 -2.85
CA GLY A 205 1.41 3.35 -2.68
C GLY A 205 0.40 3.98 -3.64
N LYS A 206 -0.39 3.18 -4.39
CA LYS A 206 -1.40 3.68 -5.35
C LYS A 206 -2.29 4.80 -4.80
N THR A 207 -2.95 4.57 -3.67
CA THR A 207 -3.84 5.57 -3.04
C THR A 207 -3.06 6.82 -2.67
N THR A 208 -1.87 6.68 -2.09
CA THR A 208 -0.99 7.80 -1.72
C THR A 208 -0.66 8.67 -2.93
N ILE A 209 -0.33 8.07 -4.07
CA ILE A 209 -0.07 8.79 -5.33
C ILE A 209 -1.30 9.57 -5.78
N LEU A 210 -2.46 8.90 -5.84
CA LEU A 210 -3.70 9.53 -6.32
C LEU A 210 -4.16 10.67 -5.42
N THR A 211 -4.16 10.47 -4.10
CA THR A 211 -4.53 11.51 -3.13
C THR A 211 -3.53 12.67 -3.14
N ARG A 212 -2.23 12.40 -3.28
CA ARG A 212 -1.21 13.45 -3.40
C ARG A 212 -1.35 14.24 -4.69
N LYS A 213 -1.70 13.58 -5.81
CA LYS A 213 -1.98 14.24 -7.09
C LYS A 213 -3.20 15.14 -7.02
N LEU A 214 -4.29 14.65 -6.42
CA LEU A 214 -5.50 15.43 -6.19
C LEU A 214 -5.18 16.73 -5.44
N PHE A 215 -4.44 16.62 -4.33
CA PHE A 215 -4.07 17.76 -3.50
C PHE A 215 -3.10 18.72 -4.20
N GLN A 216 -2.05 18.22 -4.86
CA GLN A 216 -1.08 19.10 -5.54
C GLN A 216 -1.71 19.89 -6.69
N ASN A 217 -2.66 19.29 -7.42
CA ASN A 217 -3.36 20.02 -8.46
C ASN A 217 -4.19 21.18 -7.90
N GLU A 218 -4.82 21.01 -6.73
CA GLU A 218 -5.55 22.09 -6.06
C GLU A 218 -4.63 23.20 -5.61
N GLN A 219 -3.51 22.86 -4.98
CA GLN A 219 -2.52 23.85 -4.58
C GLN A 219 -1.99 24.68 -5.76
N ARG A 220 -1.80 24.07 -6.93
CA ARG A 220 -1.38 24.79 -8.14
C ARG A 220 -2.40 25.84 -8.54
N VAL A 221 -3.68 25.46 -8.62
CA VAL A 221 -4.76 26.39 -8.99
C VAL A 221 -4.91 27.52 -7.97
N VAL A 222 -4.77 27.22 -6.66
CA VAL A 222 -4.78 28.25 -5.62
C VAL A 222 -3.58 29.18 -5.76
N ASN A 223 -2.36 28.66 -5.95
CA ASN A 223 -1.16 29.48 -6.09
C ASN A 223 -1.18 30.35 -7.37
N ASP A 224 -1.69 29.81 -8.48
CA ASP A 224 -1.88 30.56 -9.73
C ASP A 224 -2.89 31.71 -9.58
N SER A 225 -3.87 31.56 -8.67
CA SER A 225 -4.85 32.61 -8.37
C SER A 225 -4.34 33.70 -7.41
N VAL A 226 -3.30 33.39 -6.60
CA VAL A 226 -2.75 34.28 -5.56
C VAL A 226 -1.45 34.98 -6.01
N GLY A 227 -0.72 34.42 -6.98
CA GLY A 227 0.62 34.88 -7.38
C GLY A 227 0.74 35.38 -8.81
N THR A 228 0.45 36.66 -9.04
CA THR A 228 1.30 37.48 -9.92
C THR A 228 2.55 37.85 -9.11
N TYR A 229 3.75 37.78 -9.71
CA TYR A 229 5.08 38.10 -9.16
C TYR A 229 5.86 36.98 -8.43
N ALA A 230 6.33 35.99 -9.19
CA ALA A 230 7.69 35.45 -9.03
C ALA A 230 8.15 34.80 -10.35
N ALA A 231 9.16 35.43 -10.96
CA ALA A 231 10.00 35.05 -12.10
C ALA A 231 9.67 33.80 -12.93
N GLU A 232 9.44 34.08 -14.22
CA GLU A 232 9.61 33.25 -15.42
C GLU A 232 10.29 31.88 -15.25
N ASN A 233 9.53 30.82 -15.57
CA ASN A 233 10.03 29.67 -16.32
C ASN A 233 8.86 29.01 -17.08
N ASN A 234 8.69 29.44 -18.33
CA ASN A 234 7.78 28.84 -19.29
C ASN A 234 8.35 27.51 -19.79
N GLN A 235 7.81 26.38 -19.33
CA GLN A 235 7.74 25.11 -20.07
C GLN A 235 6.91 24.10 -19.27
N LEU A 236 5.57 24.19 -19.35
CA LEU A 236 4.57 23.13 -19.11
C LEU A 236 3.18 23.78 -18.93
N ARG A 237 2.71 24.50 -19.94
CA ARG A 237 1.32 24.98 -20.01
C ARG A 237 0.53 24.07 -20.94
N GLU A 238 0.09 22.91 -20.43
CA GLU A 238 -0.99 22.12 -21.04
C GLU A 238 -1.77 21.40 -19.91
N ALA A 239 -2.47 22.18 -19.11
CA ALA A 239 -3.74 21.73 -18.56
C ALA A 239 -4.81 22.38 -19.45
N GLU A 240 -5.77 21.60 -19.95
CA GLU A 240 -6.93 22.11 -20.67
C GLU A 240 -7.78 22.96 -19.71
N VAL A 241 -7.36 24.20 -19.50
CA VAL A 241 -8.15 25.22 -18.82
C VAL A 241 -9.15 25.70 -19.86
N VAL A 242 -10.41 25.32 -19.69
CA VAL A 242 -11.51 25.94 -20.44
C VAL A 242 -11.57 27.39 -19.99
N HIS A 243 -10.92 28.27 -20.75
CA HIS A 243 -11.07 29.71 -20.61
C HIS A 243 -12.46 30.08 -21.12
N ASP A 244 -13.39 30.33 -20.19
CA ASP A 244 -14.61 31.06 -20.49
C ASP A 244 -14.26 32.57 -20.50
N PRO A 245 -14.29 33.26 -21.65
CA PRO A 245 -13.79 34.63 -21.76
C PRO A 245 -14.67 35.67 -21.06
N GLU A 246 -15.84 35.30 -20.54
CA GLU A 246 -16.87 36.26 -20.13
C GLU A 246 -17.14 36.37 -18.63
N ASN A 247 -16.38 35.72 -17.73
CA ASN A 247 -16.58 35.91 -16.30
C ASN A 247 -15.30 35.80 -15.47
N ASN A 248 -15.04 36.81 -14.64
CA ASN A 248 -14.09 36.80 -13.51
C ASN A 248 -14.51 35.80 -12.41
N LYS A 249 -14.92 34.58 -12.76
CA LYS A 249 -15.16 33.50 -11.81
C LYS A 249 -13.85 32.75 -11.58
N PRO A 250 -13.53 32.38 -10.34
CA PRO A 250 -12.37 31.54 -10.07
C PRO A 250 -12.47 30.25 -10.91
N THR A 251 -11.42 29.93 -11.64
CA THR A 251 -11.31 28.68 -12.40
C THR A 251 -11.48 27.50 -11.46
N VAL A 252 -12.61 26.80 -11.58
CA VAL A 252 -12.91 25.63 -10.75
C VAL A 252 -12.22 24.41 -11.35
N LEU A 253 -11.32 23.81 -10.59
CA LEU A 253 -10.71 22.54 -10.98
C LEU A 253 -11.65 21.38 -10.66
N ARG A 254 -12.16 20.71 -11.70
CA ARG A 254 -13.06 19.56 -11.56
C ARG A 254 -12.28 18.25 -11.51
N GLN A 255 -11.95 17.79 -10.31
CA GLN A 255 -11.28 16.49 -10.10
C GLN A 255 -12.25 15.41 -9.60
N LEU A 256 -12.03 14.16 -10.03
CA LEU A 256 -12.83 13.01 -9.64
C LEU A 256 -11.93 11.86 -9.15
N PHE A 257 -12.18 11.37 -7.95
CA PHE A 257 -11.61 10.16 -7.37
C PHE A 257 -12.70 9.12 -7.16
N VAL A 258 -12.49 7.92 -7.72
CA VAL A 258 -13.46 6.80 -7.64
C VAL A 258 -12.81 5.60 -6.96
N THR A 259 -13.48 5.01 -5.99
CA THR A 259 -13.06 3.78 -5.31
C THR A 259 -14.22 2.82 -5.10
N VAL A 260 -13.98 1.52 -5.15
CA VAL A 260 -15.00 0.51 -4.82
C VAL A 260 -15.29 0.49 -3.31
N SER A 261 -14.27 0.74 -2.47
CA SER A 261 -14.43 0.74 -1.00
C SER A 261 -15.04 2.06 -0.52
N PRO A 262 -16.21 2.03 0.14
CA PRO A 262 -16.80 3.21 0.79
C PRO A 262 -15.90 3.79 1.88
N GLN A 263 -15.17 2.95 2.61
CA GLN A 263 -14.25 3.41 3.65
C GLN A 263 -13.05 4.14 3.09
N LEU A 264 -12.47 3.63 2.00
CA LEU A 264 -11.40 4.33 1.31
C LEU A 264 -11.91 5.66 0.77
N CYS A 265 -13.16 5.72 0.34
CA CYS A 265 -13.81 6.96 -0.10
C CYS A 265 -13.86 7.97 1.06
N TYR A 266 -14.43 7.57 2.20
CA TYR A 266 -14.50 8.40 3.40
C TYR A 266 -13.11 8.86 3.86
N ALA A 267 -12.16 7.94 4.00
CA ALA A 267 -10.80 8.25 4.45
C ALA A 267 -10.08 9.22 3.51
N VAL A 268 -10.22 9.06 2.19
CA VAL A 268 -9.66 9.99 1.21
C VAL A 268 -10.37 11.34 1.27
N LYS A 269 -11.70 11.37 1.40
CA LYS A 269 -12.49 12.60 1.49
C LYS A 269 -12.09 13.42 2.73
N GLN A 270 -11.97 12.77 3.88
CA GLN A 270 -11.48 13.38 5.12
C GLN A 270 -10.06 13.90 4.94
N HIS A 271 -9.13 13.05 4.49
CA HIS A 271 -7.72 13.43 4.30
C HIS A 271 -7.56 14.63 3.34
N VAL A 272 -8.31 14.65 2.23
CA VAL A 272 -8.31 15.78 1.30
C VAL A 272 -8.88 17.05 1.94
N SER A 273 -10.01 16.95 2.65
CA SER A 273 -10.59 18.08 3.40
C SER A 273 -9.65 18.64 4.46
N HIS A 274 -8.95 17.77 5.21
CA HIS A 274 -7.94 18.19 6.18
C HIS A 274 -6.75 18.87 5.52
N LEU A 275 -6.27 18.34 4.39
CA LEU A 275 -5.16 18.94 3.66
C LEU A 275 -5.50 20.31 3.06
N THR A 276 -6.71 20.47 2.51
CA THR A 276 -7.17 21.74 1.93
C THR A 276 -7.46 22.79 2.99
N SER A 277 -8.12 22.40 4.09
CA SER A 277 -8.37 23.30 5.23
C SER A 277 -7.08 23.81 5.86
N ASN A 278 -6.05 22.96 6.02
CA ASN A 278 -4.72 23.36 6.51
C ASN A 278 -3.99 24.38 5.60
N SER A 279 -4.37 24.47 4.32
CA SER A 279 -3.82 25.45 3.38
C SER A 279 -4.55 26.80 3.40
N SER A 280 -5.73 26.87 4.02
CA SER A 280 -6.55 28.07 4.11
C SER A 280 -6.57 28.56 5.56
N ASN A 281 -6.48 29.87 5.80
CA ASN A 281 -6.54 30.46 7.14
C ASN A 281 -7.92 30.30 7.85
N GLY A 282 -8.79 29.41 7.37
CA GLY A 282 -10.15 29.18 7.84
C GLY A 282 -10.22 28.17 8.99
N ASN A 283 -10.82 28.59 10.10
CA ASN A 283 -11.19 27.70 11.20
C ASN A 283 -12.39 26.84 10.78
N SER A 284 -12.20 25.55 10.52
CA SER A 284 -13.28 24.57 10.62
C SER A 284 -12.73 23.23 11.13
N SER A 285 -12.48 23.16 12.43
CA SER A 285 -12.30 21.88 13.12
C SER A 285 -13.69 21.31 13.46
N ALA A 286 -14.29 20.60 12.52
CA ALA A 286 -15.35 19.65 12.85
C ALA A 286 -14.70 18.27 12.93
N GLU A 287 -14.24 17.87 14.12
CA GLU A 287 -14.03 16.45 14.40
C GLU A 287 -15.41 15.80 14.41
N ILE A 288 -15.81 15.20 13.28
CA ILE A 288 -16.97 14.32 13.27
C ILE A 288 -16.49 12.98 13.82
N GLY A 289 -16.94 12.66 15.04
CA GLY A 289 -16.68 11.38 15.69
C GLY A 289 -17.07 10.22 14.79
N LEU A 290 -16.24 9.17 14.81
CA LEU A 290 -16.37 7.93 14.03
C LEU A 290 -17.54 7.02 14.46
N ASP A 291 -18.33 7.47 15.44
CA ASP A 291 -19.42 6.70 15.99
C ASP A 291 -20.72 7.14 15.28
N ASP A 292 -21.26 6.25 14.44
CA ASP A 292 -22.64 6.28 13.92
C ASP A 292 -22.99 7.06 12.63
N VAL A 293 -22.10 7.12 11.63
CA VAL A 293 -22.48 7.66 10.29
C VAL A 293 -22.90 6.54 9.33
N ASP A 294 -24.20 6.52 9.00
CA ASP A 294 -24.77 5.71 7.94
C ASP A 294 -24.10 6.07 6.59
N ILE A 295 -23.28 5.16 6.06
CA ILE A 295 -22.49 5.31 4.83
C ILE A 295 -23.38 5.66 3.62
N THR A 296 -24.68 5.34 3.68
CA THR A 296 -25.64 5.65 2.61
C THR A 296 -26.08 7.12 2.59
N SER A 297 -26.02 7.81 3.73
CA SER A 297 -26.35 9.24 3.84
C SER A 297 -25.22 10.15 3.33
N GLU A 298 -24.02 9.62 3.10
CA GLU A 298 -22.82 10.41 2.81
C GLU A 298 -22.77 11.06 1.40
N PHE A 299 -23.68 10.65 0.52
CA PHE A 299 -23.78 11.15 -0.86
C PHE A 299 -25.13 11.80 -1.18
N SER A 300 -25.98 12.11 -0.18
CA SER A 300 -27.25 12.82 -0.42
C SER A 300 -27.04 14.21 -1.03
N ASP A 301 -25.91 14.83 -0.71
CA ASP A 301 -25.55 16.19 -1.16
C ASP A 301 -25.06 16.23 -2.61
N ILE A 302 -24.80 15.06 -3.22
CA ILE A 302 -24.31 14.95 -4.59
C ILE A 302 -25.44 14.41 -5.48
N PRO A 303 -25.88 15.12 -6.53
CA PRO A 303 -26.87 14.61 -7.47
C PRO A 303 -26.41 13.31 -8.15
N ASP A 304 -27.35 12.43 -8.51
CA ASP A 304 -27.10 11.25 -9.37
C ASP A 304 -26.96 11.65 -10.85
N THR A 305 -26.17 12.68 -11.14
CA THR A 305 -25.85 13.13 -12.51
C THR A 305 -24.53 13.90 -12.53
N PHE A 306 -23.79 13.84 -13.65
CA PHE A 306 -22.60 14.67 -13.91
C PHE A 306 -22.95 16.07 -14.45
N ILE A 307 -24.22 16.32 -14.74
CA ILE A 307 -24.71 17.59 -15.28
C ILE A 307 -24.90 18.60 -14.12
N ASP A 308 -24.48 19.84 -14.35
CA ASP A 308 -24.69 20.98 -13.44
C ASP A 308 -24.20 20.81 -11.99
N ILE A 309 -23.18 19.98 -11.76
CA ILE A 309 -22.56 19.85 -10.42
C ILE A 309 -21.90 21.18 -10.03
N PRO A 310 -22.28 21.78 -8.88
CA PRO A 310 -21.66 23.00 -8.36
C PRO A 310 -20.15 22.86 -8.15
N GLY A 311 -19.41 23.92 -8.50
CA GLY A 311 -17.95 23.90 -8.49
C GLY A 311 -17.31 23.74 -7.10
N ASN A 312 -17.99 24.19 -6.05
CA ASN A 312 -17.54 24.11 -4.66
C ASN A 312 -17.59 22.70 -4.06
N ILE A 313 -18.22 21.74 -4.75
CA ILE A 313 -18.28 20.34 -4.31
C ILE A 313 -17.04 19.56 -4.76
N TYR A 314 -16.26 20.12 -5.69
CA TYR A 314 -15.00 19.51 -6.12
C TYR A 314 -13.90 19.71 -5.08
N PRO A 315 -13.02 18.71 -4.89
CA PRO A 315 -12.91 17.47 -5.67
C PRO A 315 -13.97 16.42 -5.28
N LEU A 316 -14.52 15.73 -6.27
CA LEU A 316 -15.47 14.65 -6.03
C LEU A 316 -14.71 13.40 -5.60
N VAL A 317 -14.87 13.00 -4.34
CA VAL A 317 -14.41 11.71 -3.81
C VAL A 317 -15.63 10.83 -3.61
N ILE A 318 -15.85 9.87 -4.51
CA ILE A 318 -17.08 9.06 -4.56
C ILE A 318 -16.80 7.55 -4.68
N THR A 319 -17.81 6.76 -4.34
CA THR A 319 -17.76 5.30 -4.56
C THR A 319 -18.01 4.95 -6.02
N PHE A 320 -17.58 3.77 -6.45
CA PHE A 320 -17.89 3.22 -7.77
C PHE A 320 -19.41 3.08 -7.97
N HIS A 321 -20.14 2.72 -6.92
CA HIS A 321 -21.60 2.71 -6.92
C HIS A 321 -22.18 4.08 -7.26
N LYS A 322 -21.74 5.14 -6.55
CA LYS A 322 -22.19 6.51 -6.81
C LYS A 322 -21.79 6.99 -8.20
N PHE A 323 -20.56 6.69 -8.65
CA PHE A 323 -20.11 6.99 -10.00
C PHE A 323 -21.02 6.38 -11.07
N LEU A 324 -21.42 5.11 -10.89
CA LEU A 324 -22.32 4.41 -11.79
C LEU A 324 -23.73 5.00 -11.79
N MET A 325 -24.26 5.39 -10.64
CA MET A 325 -25.54 6.12 -10.54
C MET A 325 -25.49 7.45 -11.27
N MET A 326 -24.42 8.23 -11.07
CA MET A 326 -24.22 9.51 -11.76
C MET A 326 -24.07 9.33 -13.28
N LEU A 327 -23.37 8.29 -13.72
CA LEU A 327 -23.21 7.97 -15.14
C LEU A 327 -24.56 7.61 -15.76
N ASP A 328 -25.34 6.75 -15.11
CA ASP A 328 -26.67 6.33 -15.57
C ASP A 328 -27.63 7.52 -15.71
N GLY A 329 -27.69 8.38 -14.68
CA GLY A 329 -28.52 9.58 -14.70
C GLY A 329 -28.08 10.63 -15.73
N THR A 330 -26.81 10.60 -16.16
CA THR A 330 -26.29 11.50 -17.21
C THR A 330 -26.67 11.04 -18.62
N LEU A 331 -26.74 9.73 -18.86
CA LEU A 331 -26.91 9.16 -20.20
C LEU A 331 -28.34 9.23 -20.76
N GLY A 332 -29.31 9.75 -19.99
CA GLY A 332 -30.71 9.97 -20.38
C GLY A 332 -31.55 8.70 -20.53
N ASN A 333 -30.96 7.62 -21.08
CA ASN A 333 -31.51 6.27 -21.14
C ASN A 333 -30.75 5.38 -20.15
N SER A 334 -31.46 4.74 -19.21
CA SER A 334 -30.79 3.93 -18.18
C SER A 334 -30.00 2.78 -18.81
N PHE A 335 -28.69 2.78 -18.56
CA PHE A 335 -27.79 1.68 -18.85
C PHE A 335 -28.21 0.43 -18.09
N PHE A 336 -28.65 0.54 -16.83
CA PHE A 336 -29.06 -0.63 -16.05
C PHE A 336 -30.30 -1.33 -16.61
N GLU A 337 -31.25 -0.57 -17.15
CA GLU A 337 -32.45 -1.14 -17.80
C GLU A 337 -32.09 -1.94 -19.07
N LYS A 338 -31.13 -1.46 -19.88
CA LYS A 338 -30.66 -2.17 -21.09
C LYS A 338 -30.02 -3.54 -20.80
N PHE A 339 -29.34 -3.69 -19.66
CA PHE A 339 -28.71 -4.97 -19.28
C PHE A 339 -29.70 -5.96 -18.68
N LEU A 340 -30.81 -5.48 -18.10
CA LEU A 340 -31.92 -6.31 -17.64
C LEU A 340 -32.71 -6.87 -18.83
N GLU A 341 -32.96 -6.05 -19.86
CA GLU A 341 -33.60 -6.48 -21.11
C GLU A 341 -32.78 -7.55 -21.84
N ALA A 342 -31.44 -7.50 -21.75
CA ALA A 342 -30.55 -8.53 -22.33
C ALA A 342 -30.54 -9.87 -21.55
N ARG A 343 -31.21 -9.96 -20.39
CA ARG A 343 -31.36 -11.16 -19.56
C ARG A 343 -32.81 -11.65 -19.55
N GLU A 344 -33.34 -12.01 -20.70
CA GLU A 344 -34.57 -12.81 -20.78
C GLU A 344 -34.32 -14.20 -20.16
N GLY A 345 -34.84 -14.45 -18.95
CA GLY A 345 -34.79 -15.78 -18.33
C GLY A 345 -34.87 -15.85 -16.80
N PHE A 346 -34.77 -14.74 -16.08
CA PHE A 346 -35.02 -14.69 -14.63
C PHE A 346 -36.24 -13.83 -14.33
N ASP A 347 -37.11 -14.30 -13.42
CA ASP A 347 -38.40 -13.70 -13.05
C ASP A 347 -38.37 -12.16 -12.99
N ALA A 348 -38.86 -11.53 -14.06
CA ALA A 348 -38.84 -10.07 -14.26
C ALA A 348 -39.74 -9.30 -13.27
N ASN A 349 -40.49 -10.00 -12.41
CA ASN A 349 -41.52 -9.38 -11.55
C ASN A 349 -41.03 -8.99 -10.13
N ARG A 350 -39.75 -9.16 -9.78
CA ARG A 350 -39.25 -8.85 -8.42
C ARG A 350 -38.29 -7.66 -8.27
N ILE A 351 -37.80 -7.04 -9.35
CA ILE A 351 -36.79 -5.96 -9.24
C ILE A 351 -37.40 -4.63 -9.70
N ARG A 352 -38.05 -3.90 -8.78
CA ARG A 352 -38.65 -2.57 -9.08
C ARG A 352 -37.72 -1.38 -8.81
N SER A 353 -36.53 -1.58 -8.24
CA SER A 353 -35.64 -0.48 -7.83
C SER A 353 -34.31 -0.48 -8.61
N ARG A 354 -33.94 0.69 -9.16
CA ARG A 354 -32.66 0.94 -9.86
C ARG A 354 -31.44 0.58 -9.00
N SER A 355 -31.52 0.83 -7.69
CA SER A 355 -30.47 0.47 -6.73
C SER A 355 -30.25 -1.05 -6.63
N VAL A 356 -31.33 -1.84 -6.66
CA VAL A 356 -31.26 -3.31 -6.58
C VAL A 356 -30.67 -3.93 -7.86
N ALA A 357 -31.01 -3.38 -9.02
CA ALA A 357 -30.42 -3.78 -10.30
C ALA A 357 -28.90 -3.52 -10.35
N LEU A 358 -28.48 -2.33 -9.90
CA LEU A 358 -27.07 -1.94 -9.79
C LEU A 358 -26.33 -2.81 -8.76
N GLN A 359 -26.92 -3.09 -7.60
CA GLN A 359 -26.31 -3.97 -6.60
C GLN A 359 -26.10 -5.39 -7.14
N THR A 360 -27.08 -5.93 -7.87
CA THR A 360 -26.95 -7.23 -8.53
C THR A 360 -25.84 -7.21 -9.57
N PHE A 361 -25.73 -6.13 -10.35
CA PHE A 361 -24.65 -5.93 -11.33
C PHE A 361 -23.27 -5.84 -10.69
N ILE A 362 -23.11 -5.03 -9.63
CA ILE A 362 -21.85 -4.90 -8.89
C ILE A 362 -21.49 -6.24 -8.23
N ARG A 363 -22.42 -6.93 -7.55
CA ARG A 363 -22.19 -8.25 -6.94
C ARG A 363 -21.70 -9.29 -7.95
N LEU A 364 -22.25 -9.28 -9.17
CA LEU A 364 -21.83 -10.15 -10.28
C LEU A 364 -20.53 -9.69 -10.96
N ARG A 365 -19.97 -8.53 -10.59
CA ARG A 365 -18.79 -7.91 -11.24
C ARG A 365 -17.65 -7.53 -10.29
N GLU A 366 -17.84 -7.66 -8.98
CA GLU A 366 -16.77 -7.52 -7.98
C GLU A 366 -15.68 -8.58 -8.20
N THR A 367 -14.45 -8.12 -8.37
CA THR A 367 -13.28 -8.88 -8.85
C THR A 367 -12.84 -10.07 -7.98
N ILE A 368 -13.49 -10.29 -6.82
CA ILE A 368 -13.26 -11.43 -5.92
C ILE A 368 -14.50 -12.33 -5.78
N ALA A 369 -15.69 -11.87 -6.22
CA ALA A 369 -16.81 -12.77 -6.44
C ALA A 369 -16.43 -13.73 -7.59
N LYS A 370 -16.76 -15.01 -7.43
CA LYS A 370 -16.49 -16.06 -8.42
C LYS A 370 -16.87 -15.58 -9.83
N GLY A 371 -15.88 -15.49 -10.73
CA GLY A 371 -16.12 -15.42 -12.17
C GLY A 371 -15.90 -14.09 -12.89
N ILE A 372 -15.16 -13.12 -12.32
CA ILE A 372 -14.81 -11.89 -13.08
C ILE A 372 -13.31 -11.73 -13.25
N ASP A 373 -12.90 -11.92 -14.50
CA ASP A 373 -11.56 -11.66 -15.01
C ASP A 373 -11.53 -10.26 -15.62
N PHE A 374 -11.31 -9.25 -14.78
CA PHE A 374 -11.09 -7.88 -15.25
C PHE A 374 -9.59 -7.62 -15.37
N ARG A 375 -9.14 -7.21 -16.55
CA ARG A 375 -7.75 -6.80 -16.80
C ARG A 375 -7.67 -5.40 -17.39
N PHE A 376 -6.66 -4.65 -16.99
CA PHE A 376 -6.37 -3.34 -17.59
C PHE A 376 -6.05 -3.46 -19.08
N GLN A 377 -5.51 -4.60 -19.52
CA GLN A 377 -5.33 -4.87 -20.93
C GLN A 377 -6.65 -4.90 -21.71
N ASP A 378 -7.75 -5.33 -21.09
CA ASP A 378 -9.07 -5.35 -21.72
C ASP A 378 -9.62 -3.92 -21.86
N ILE A 379 -9.38 -3.04 -20.87
CA ILE A 379 -9.69 -1.60 -20.97
C ILE A 379 -8.91 -0.97 -22.14
N ARG A 380 -7.60 -1.25 -22.24
CA ARG A 380 -6.78 -0.71 -23.33
C ARG A 380 -7.30 -1.14 -24.70
N SER A 381 -7.66 -2.41 -24.83
CA SER A 381 -8.24 -2.96 -26.04
C SER A 381 -9.56 -2.27 -26.39
N LEU A 382 -10.43 -2.07 -25.40
CA LEU A 382 -11.70 -1.35 -25.57
C LEU A 382 -11.48 0.10 -26.00
N PHE A 383 -10.61 0.84 -25.30
CA PHE A 383 -10.32 2.24 -25.63
C PHE A 383 -9.74 2.37 -27.05
N TYR A 384 -8.83 1.47 -27.41
CA TYR A 384 -8.28 1.43 -28.75
C TYR A 384 -9.36 1.18 -29.80
N LYS A 385 -10.23 0.19 -29.58
CA LYS A 385 -11.31 -0.14 -30.53
C LYS A 385 -12.30 1.01 -30.67
N GLU A 386 -12.84 1.52 -29.57
CA GLU A 386 -13.91 2.51 -29.60
C GLU A 386 -13.45 3.89 -30.06
N PHE A 387 -12.33 4.38 -29.53
CA PHE A 387 -11.94 5.78 -29.69
C PHE A 387 -10.82 6.01 -30.72
N LEU A 388 -9.98 5.00 -30.97
CA LEU A 388 -8.78 5.15 -31.80
C LEU A 388 -8.90 4.44 -33.15
N SER A 389 -9.55 3.27 -33.23
CA SER A 389 -9.63 2.48 -34.46
C SER A 389 -10.58 3.08 -35.52
N THR A 390 -11.52 3.91 -35.08
CA THR A 390 -12.52 4.62 -35.90
C THR A 390 -11.99 5.94 -36.50
N ARG A 391 -10.84 6.46 -36.04
CA ARG A 391 -10.20 7.68 -36.56
C ARG A 391 -9.35 7.38 -37.81
N LYS A 392 -9.98 7.04 -38.93
CA LYS A 392 -9.30 6.85 -40.23
C LYS A 392 -9.29 8.08 -41.15
N SER A 393 -9.72 9.26 -40.71
CA SER A 393 -9.77 10.44 -41.58
C SER A 393 -8.99 11.64 -41.06
N ARG A 394 -7.97 12.01 -41.86
CA ARG A 394 -7.20 13.26 -41.94
C ARG A 394 -6.06 13.47 -40.90
N LYS A 395 -4.84 13.30 -41.43
CA LYS A 395 -3.49 13.41 -40.84
C LYS A 395 -3.09 12.23 -39.94
N GLU A 396 -2.01 11.57 -40.35
CA GLU A 396 -1.40 10.39 -39.74
C GLU A 396 -0.77 10.70 -38.37
N GLU A 397 -1.56 11.04 -37.37
CA GLU A 397 -1.12 10.83 -35.99
C GLU A 397 -1.39 9.36 -35.65
N LYS A 398 -0.32 8.55 -35.60
CA LYS A 398 -0.41 7.17 -35.09
C LYS A 398 -1.16 7.22 -33.76
N ALA A 399 -2.31 6.57 -33.70
CA ALA A 399 -3.08 6.49 -32.47
C ALA A 399 -2.25 5.76 -31.40
N VAL A 400 -1.63 6.51 -30.48
CA VAL A 400 -0.82 5.96 -29.40
C VAL A 400 -1.71 5.67 -28.21
N VAL A 401 -1.83 4.39 -27.85
CA VAL A 401 -2.44 3.97 -26.59
C VAL A 401 -1.50 4.39 -25.46
N SER A 402 -2.03 5.08 -24.45
CA SER A 402 -1.25 5.50 -23.28
C SER A 402 -0.50 4.33 -22.65
N GLU A 403 0.74 4.59 -22.26
CA GLU A 403 1.57 3.62 -21.56
C GLU A 403 1.02 3.38 -20.13
N ILE A 404 1.00 2.12 -19.71
CA ILE A 404 0.68 1.78 -18.31
C ILE A 404 1.97 1.91 -17.51
N LYS A 405 1.98 2.79 -16.51
CA LYS A 405 3.05 2.83 -15.52
C LYS A 405 2.73 1.89 -14.36
N GLN A 406 3.61 0.91 -14.15
CA GLN A 406 3.52 -0.05 -13.05
C GLN A 406 4.37 0.40 -11.87
N MET A 407 3.79 0.43 -10.67
CA MET A 407 4.55 0.62 -9.43
C MET A 407 5.09 -0.71 -8.92
N LYS A 408 6.42 -0.83 -8.78
CA LYS A 408 7.10 -2.10 -8.44
C LYS A 408 7.53 -2.19 -6.97
N GLN A 409 7.95 -1.08 -6.38
CA GLN A 409 8.47 -1.07 -5.02
C GLN A 409 7.35 -1.20 -3.98
N ASN A 410 7.49 -2.15 -3.06
CA ASN A 410 6.60 -2.36 -1.92
C ASN A 410 7.17 -1.69 -0.66
N PHE A 411 6.33 -0.94 0.05
CA PHE A 411 6.71 -0.18 1.25
C PHE A 411 6.08 -0.74 2.54
N ARG A 412 5.53 -1.96 2.50
CA ARG A 412 4.76 -2.53 3.63
C ARG A 412 5.36 -3.81 4.21
N THR A 413 6.04 -4.58 3.38
CA THR A 413 6.62 -5.89 3.74
C THR A 413 8.01 -6.08 3.12
N HIS A 414 8.70 -7.14 3.54
CA HIS A 414 10.05 -7.48 3.08
C HIS A 414 10.04 -8.49 1.93
N ALA A 415 11.20 -8.68 1.29
CA ALA A 415 11.33 -9.47 0.08
C ALA A 415 10.90 -10.95 0.21
N GLY A 416 11.23 -11.61 1.34
CA GLY A 416 10.84 -13.01 1.58
C GLY A 416 9.32 -13.29 1.45
N VAL A 417 8.47 -12.40 1.98
CA VAL A 417 7.01 -12.51 1.81
C VAL A 417 6.59 -12.22 0.37
N LEU A 418 7.21 -11.21 -0.27
CA LEU A 418 6.93 -10.88 -1.68
C LEU A 418 7.30 -12.03 -2.63
N ASP A 419 8.36 -12.77 -2.33
CA ASP A 419 8.82 -13.89 -3.15
C ASP A 419 7.90 -15.09 -3.07
N LEU A 420 7.42 -15.39 -1.86
CA LEU A 420 6.38 -16.38 -1.69
C LEU A 420 5.10 -15.96 -2.43
N ALA A 421 4.68 -14.69 -2.28
CA ALA A 421 3.50 -14.17 -2.97
C ALA A 421 3.64 -14.22 -4.49
N GLN A 422 4.81 -13.83 -5.02
CA GLN A 422 5.12 -13.90 -6.45
C GLN A 422 5.10 -15.34 -6.96
N SER A 423 5.55 -16.31 -6.17
CA SER A 423 5.50 -17.73 -6.56
C SER A 423 4.09 -18.25 -6.83
N VAL A 424 3.07 -17.71 -6.13
CA VAL A 424 1.66 -18.00 -6.35
C VAL A 424 1.16 -17.31 -7.63
N ILE A 425 1.58 -16.06 -7.84
CA ILE A 425 1.28 -15.31 -9.07
C ILE A 425 1.89 -15.97 -10.31
N ASP A 426 3.09 -16.55 -10.21
CA ASP A 426 3.73 -17.25 -11.32
C ASP A 426 2.86 -18.43 -11.81
N ILE A 427 2.23 -19.15 -10.89
CA ILE A 427 1.28 -20.24 -11.21
C ILE A 427 0.05 -19.66 -11.91
N LEU A 428 -0.51 -18.55 -11.39
CA LEU A 428 -1.64 -17.85 -12.02
C LEU A 428 -1.28 -17.38 -13.45
N TYR A 429 -0.08 -16.85 -13.67
CA TYR A 429 0.41 -16.45 -15.00
C TYR A 429 0.59 -17.63 -15.94
N CYS A 430 0.86 -18.83 -15.42
CA CYS A 430 1.00 -20.03 -16.25
C CYS A 430 -0.33 -20.70 -16.60
N TYR A 431 -1.24 -20.81 -15.63
CA TYR A 431 -2.47 -21.59 -15.77
C TYR A 431 -3.71 -20.73 -16.09
N PHE A 432 -3.72 -19.46 -15.69
CA PHE A 432 -4.88 -18.57 -15.83
C PHE A 432 -4.47 -17.22 -16.43
N VAL A 433 -3.82 -17.24 -17.59
CA VAL A 433 -3.24 -16.07 -18.29
C VAL A 433 -4.29 -14.97 -18.57
N HIS A 434 -5.55 -15.37 -18.73
CA HIS A 434 -6.66 -14.45 -18.99
C HIS A 434 -7.30 -13.88 -17.71
N SER A 435 -6.90 -14.35 -16.52
CA SER A 435 -7.55 -14.00 -15.25
C SER A 435 -6.93 -12.84 -14.47
N ILE A 436 -5.73 -12.40 -14.88
CA ILE A 436 -4.94 -11.37 -14.18
C ILE A 436 -4.01 -10.63 -15.16
N ASP A 437 -3.75 -9.35 -14.91
CA ASP A 437 -2.72 -8.60 -15.65
C ASP A 437 -1.32 -9.12 -15.33
N LYS A 438 -0.51 -9.32 -16.38
CA LYS A 438 0.90 -9.67 -16.22
C LYS A 438 1.68 -8.43 -15.81
N LEU A 439 2.13 -8.44 -14.57
CA LEU A 439 2.90 -7.39 -13.92
C LEU A 439 4.29 -7.93 -13.60
N GLU A 440 5.28 -7.06 -13.65
CA GLU A 440 6.60 -7.39 -13.13
C GLU A 440 6.56 -7.69 -11.62
N PRO A 441 7.48 -8.54 -11.11
CA PRO A 441 7.57 -8.82 -9.68
C PRO A 441 7.75 -7.57 -8.83
N GLU A 442 7.14 -7.58 -7.64
CA GLU A 442 7.36 -6.53 -6.65
C GLU A 442 8.75 -6.66 -6.02
N THR A 443 9.34 -5.52 -5.69
CA THR A 443 10.64 -5.44 -5.04
C THR A 443 10.52 -4.77 -3.67
N SER A 444 11.39 -5.15 -2.75
CA SER A 444 11.53 -4.47 -1.45
C SER A 444 13.01 -4.21 -1.21
N LEU A 445 13.31 -3.04 -0.64
CA LEU A 445 14.67 -2.71 -0.21
C LEU A 445 15.05 -3.41 1.11
N ILE A 446 14.10 -4.14 1.71
CA ILE A 446 14.24 -4.77 3.01
C ILE A 446 14.26 -6.29 2.83
N SER A 447 15.32 -6.89 3.36
CA SER A 447 15.38 -8.32 3.60
C SER A 447 14.70 -8.64 4.92
N GLY A 448 14.03 -9.79 4.98
CA GLY A 448 13.43 -10.31 6.20
C GLY A 448 13.47 -11.84 6.21
N GLU A 449 12.99 -12.42 7.29
CA GLU A 449 12.98 -13.87 7.50
C GLU A 449 12.15 -14.57 6.41
N ALA A 450 12.56 -15.78 6.01
CA ALA A 450 11.75 -16.56 5.08
C ALA A 450 10.47 -17.04 5.79
N PRO A 451 9.31 -17.08 5.11
CA PRO A 451 8.11 -17.71 5.64
C PRO A 451 8.37 -19.12 6.16
N VAL A 452 7.71 -19.49 7.26
CA VAL A 452 7.98 -20.74 7.98
C VAL A 452 6.79 -21.69 7.82
N PHE A 453 7.06 -22.92 7.39
CA PHE A 453 6.12 -24.03 7.45
C PHE A 453 6.32 -24.77 8.78
N LEU A 454 5.25 -24.82 9.58
CA LEU A 454 5.24 -25.45 10.90
C LEU A 454 4.82 -26.91 10.76
N GLU A 455 5.70 -27.83 11.17
CA GLU A 455 5.40 -29.27 11.24
C GLU A 455 5.02 -29.63 12.68
N SER A 456 3.83 -30.20 12.88
CA SER A 456 3.35 -30.62 14.20
C SER A 456 4.00 -31.92 14.65
N CYS A 457 4.46 -31.98 15.90
CA CYS A 457 4.84 -33.24 16.52
C CYS A 457 3.61 -34.16 16.64
N ASN A 458 3.72 -35.42 16.20
CA ASN A 458 2.77 -36.51 16.48
C ASN A 458 1.32 -36.33 15.97
N ASN A 459 1.09 -35.58 14.89
CA ASN A 459 -0.26 -35.26 14.36
C ASN A 459 -1.17 -34.51 15.36
N GLU A 460 -0.61 -33.89 16.40
CA GLU A 460 -1.38 -33.02 17.28
C GLU A 460 -1.77 -31.74 16.53
N ASN A 461 -2.97 -31.23 16.78
CA ASN A 461 -3.43 -30.00 16.17
C ASN A 461 -2.55 -28.83 16.65
N ALA A 462 -1.86 -28.15 15.74
CA ALA A 462 -0.99 -27.04 16.07
C ALA A 462 -1.66 -25.92 16.89
N ILE A 463 -2.98 -25.71 16.71
CA ILE A 463 -3.74 -24.76 17.54
C ILE A 463 -3.73 -25.18 19.01
N VAL A 464 -3.81 -26.48 19.29
CA VAL A 464 -3.73 -27.02 20.66
C VAL A 464 -2.32 -26.84 21.23
N THR A 465 -1.27 -27.05 20.43
CA THR A 465 0.10 -26.78 20.90
C THR A 465 0.33 -25.30 21.19
N ILE A 466 -0.18 -24.40 20.34
CA ILE A 466 0.05 -22.96 20.49
C ILE A 466 -0.82 -22.35 21.61
N PHE A 467 -2.04 -22.83 21.82
CA PHE A 467 -3.04 -22.18 22.70
C PHE A 467 -3.63 -23.08 23.80
N GLY A 468 -3.29 -24.38 23.83
CA GLY A 468 -3.90 -25.37 24.73
C GLY A 468 -3.39 -25.34 26.19
N GLY A 469 -2.23 -24.72 26.44
CA GLY A 469 -1.58 -24.69 27.75
C GLY A 469 -2.22 -23.75 28.79
N SER A 470 -3.18 -22.91 28.42
CA SER A 470 -3.66 -21.80 29.27
C SER A 470 -4.75 -22.16 30.30
N LYS A 471 -4.72 -23.36 30.91
CA LYS A 471 -5.70 -23.77 31.94
C LYS A 471 -5.29 -23.48 33.40
N SER A 472 -4.20 -22.76 33.66
CA SER A 472 -3.74 -22.49 35.03
C SER A 472 -3.51 -21.01 35.30
N GLY A 473 -4.56 -20.31 35.78
CA GLY A 473 -4.53 -19.15 36.68
C GLY A 473 -3.71 -17.88 36.39
N GLY A 474 -2.91 -17.81 35.33
CA GLY A 474 -2.09 -16.65 34.96
C GLY A 474 -2.72 -15.76 33.87
N GLU A 475 -2.11 -14.60 33.61
CA GLU A 475 -2.47 -13.72 32.49
C GLU A 475 -2.61 -14.51 31.18
N ILE A 476 -3.60 -14.14 30.36
CA ILE A 476 -3.86 -14.75 29.05
C ILE A 476 -2.70 -14.38 28.12
N VAL A 477 -1.66 -15.23 28.04
CA VAL A 477 -0.54 -15.05 27.11
C VAL A 477 -0.92 -15.71 25.78
N GLY A 478 -1.10 -14.89 24.75
CA GLY A 478 -1.50 -15.32 23.42
C GLY A 478 -0.94 -14.41 22.32
N PHE A 479 -1.55 -14.43 21.15
CA PHE A 479 -1.19 -13.54 20.05
C PHE A 479 -1.61 -12.11 20.35
N GLY A 480 -0.72 -11.16 20.07
CA GLY A 480 -0.95 -9.73 20.28
C GLY A 480 -1.89 -9.08 19.25
N ALA A 481 -2.13 -7.79 19.43
CA ALA A 481 -3.02 -6.98 18.60
C ALA A 481 -2.56 -6.85 17.14
N GLU A 482 -1.27 -7.09 16.85
CA GLU A 482 -0.69 -7.08 15.50
C GLU A 482 -0.46 -8.47 14.92
N GLN A 483 -0.96 -9.52 15.59
CA GLN A 483 -0.84 -10.92 15.19
C GLN A 483 -2.22 -11.51 14.90
N VAL A 484 -2.34 -12.34 13.87
CA VAL A 484 -3.63 -12.90 13.45
C VAL A 484 -3.52 -14.36 13.00
N ILE A 485 -4.59 -15.11 13.21
CA ILE A 485 -4.81 -16.41 12.59
C ILE A 485 -5.74 -16.21 11.39
N LEU A 486 -5.26 -16.53 10.20
CA LEU A 486 -6.07 -16.53 8.98
C LEU A 486 -6.52 -17.94 8.64
N VAL A 487 -7.83 -18.08 8.42
CA VAL A 487 -8.47 -19.31 7.97
C VAL A 487 -9.17 -19.10 6.65
N ARG A 488 -9.35 -20.18 5.87
CA ARG A 488 -9.95 -20.12 4.54
C ARG A 488 -11.39 -19.57 4.58
N ASP A 489 -12.22 -20.13 5.46
CA ASP A 489 -13.65 -19.86 5.52
C ASP A 489 -14.20 -19.92 6.95
N ASP A 490 -15.49 -19.58 7.11
CA ASP A 490 -16.17 -19.55 8.40
C ASP A 490 -16.25 -20.92 9.07
N ARG A 491 -16.31 -21.99 8.29
CA ARG A 491 -16.35 -23.35 8.83
C ARG A 491 -15.03 -23.64 9.56
N ALA A 492 -13.90 -23.37 8.91
CA ALA A 492 -12.58 -23.52 9.51
C ALA A 492 -12.41 -22.63 10.75
N ARG A 493 -13.01 -21.43 10.76
CA ARG A 493 -13.01 -20.54 11.93
C ARG A 493 -13.74 -21.17 13.11
N THR A 494 -14.96 -21.65 12.91
CA THR A 494 -15.78 -22.26 13.96
C THR A 494 -15.10 -23.49 14.57
N GLU A 495 -14.37 -24.27 13.77
CA GLU A 495 -13.64 -25.45 14.24
C GLU A 495 -12.51 -25.13 15.25
N ILE A 496 -11.92 -23.93 15.20
CA ILE A 496 -10.77 -23.56 16.06
C ILE A 496 -11.09 -22.52 17.13
N ILE A 497 -12.20 -21.80 17.01
CA ILE A 497 -12.49 -20.64 17.86
C ILE A 497 -12.60 -21.00 19.34
N GLU A 498 -13.11 -22.18 19.67
CA GLU A 498 -13.21 -22.68 21.05
C GLU A 498 -11.83 -23.01 21.64
N SER A 499 -10.92 -23.55 20.83
CA SER A 499 -9.57 -23.90 21.27
C SER A 499 -8.68 -22.67 21.45
N VAL A 500 -8.84 -21.67 20.57
CA VAL A 500 -8.13 -20.39 20.65
C VAL A 500 -8.71 -19.52 21.78
N GLY A 501 -10.04 -19.50 21.94
CA GLY A 501 -10.72 -18.65 22.91
C GLY A 501 -10.44 -17.17 22.67
N LYS A 502 -10.02 -16.45 23.73
CA LYS A 502 -9.67 -15.02 23.68
C LYS A 502 -8.18 -14.76 23.47
N GLN A 503 -7.41 -15.80 23.13
CA GLN A 503 -5.94 -15.72 23.04
C GLN A 503 -5.43 -15.15 21.71
N ALA A 504 -6.24 -15.11 20.66
CA ALA A 504 -5.83 -14.58 19.36
C ALA A 504 -7.02 -14.06 18.56
N LEU A 505 -6.74 -13.14 17.63
CA LEU A 505 -7.69 -12.72 16.61
C LEU A 505 -7.74 -13.76 15.48
N VAL A 506 -8.92 -14.30 15.19
CA VAL A 506 -9.15 -15.26 14.10
C VAL A 506 -10.05 -14.63 13.04
N LEU A 507 -9.56 -14.52 11.80
CA LEU A 507 -10.30 -13.93 10.69
C LEU A 507 -10.29 -14.87 9.48
N THR A 508 -11.35 -14.82 8.68
CA THR A 508 -11.32 -15.42 7.34
C THR A 508 -10.46 -14.58 6.39
N ILE A 509 -9.96 -15.19 5.31
CA ILE A 509 -9.22 -14.47 4.26
C ILE A 509 -10.07 -13.35 3.63
N LEU A 510 -11.39 -13.53 3.60
CA LEU A 510 -12.32 -12.54 3.08
C LEU A 510 -12.42 -11.32 4.01
N GLU A 511 -12.57 -11.55 5.32
CA GLU A 511 -12.66 -10.49 6.34
C GLU A 511 -11.34 -9.73 6.51
N CYS A 512 -10.19 -10.38 6.32
CA CYS A 512 -8.90 -9.73 6.48
C CYS A 512 -8.49 -8.84 5.29
N LYS A 513 -9.29 -8.82 4.21
CA LYS A 513 -9.01 -8.01 3.02
C LYS A 513 -8.97 -6.52 3.39
N GLY A 514 -7.85 -5.88 3.09
CA GLY A 514 -7.62 -4.47 3.43
C GLY A 514 -7.00 -4.26 4.81
N LEU A 515 -6.92 -5.29 5.65
CA LEU A 515 -6.18 -5.29 6.91
C LEU A 515 -4.74 -5.81 6.70
N GLU A 516 -3.85 -5.46 7.61
CA GLU A 516 -2.47 -5.94 7.62
C GLU A 516 -2.04 -6.24 9.06
N PHE A 517 -1.10 -7.17 9.19
CA PHE A 517 -0.63 -7.70 10.46
C PHE A 517 0.88 -7.84 10.42
N GLN A 518 1.53 -7.63 11.56
CA GLN A 518 2.96 -7.90 11.68
C GLN A 518 3.19 -9.39 11.46
N ASP A 519 2.47 -10.23 12.19
CA ASP A 519 2.59 -11.67 12.05
C ASP A 519 1.26 -12.31 11.66
N VAL A 520 1.34 -13.30 10.77
CA VAL A 520 0.19 -14.06 10.27
C VAL A 520 0.47 -15.54 10.44
N LEU A 521 -0.45 -16.26 11.07
CA LEU A 521 -0.54 -17.71 11.03
C LEU A 521 -1.64 -18.11 10.03
N LEU A 522 -1.26 -18.60 8.85
CA LEU A 522 -2.17 -19.20 7.89
C LEU A 522 -2.43 -20.65 8.31
N TYR A 523 -3.64 -20.91 8.78
CA TYR A 523 -3.99 -22.20 9.37
C TYR A 523 -4.91 -23.02 8.45
N ASN A 524 -4.47 -24.25 8.17
CA ASN A 524 -5.20 -25.34 7.51
C ASN A 524 -5.89 -24.92 6.20
N PHE A 525 -5.23 -24.07 5.42
CA PHE A 525 -5.77 -23.51 4.17
C PHE A 525 -5.97 -24.62 3.13
N PHE A 526 -4.95 -25.44 2.91
CA PHE A 526 -5.01 -26.54 1.94
C PHE A 526 -5.91 -27.67 2.44
N GLY A 527 -5.86 -27.98 3.73
CA GLY A 527 -6.68 -29.01 4.36
C GLY A 527 -8.19 -28.73 4.34
N THR A 528 -8.58 -27.45 4.36
CA THR A 528 -9.99 -27.01 4.27
C THR A 528 -10.43 -26.64 2.85
N SER A 529 -9.50 -26.62 1.89
CA SER A 529 -9.80 -26.35 0.48
C SER A 529 -10.69 -27.43 -0.15
N PRO A 530 -11.71 -27.07 -0.95
CA PRO A 530 -12.55 -28.04 -1.66
C PRO A 530 -11.79 -28.79 -2.76
N LEU A 531 -10.62 -28.29 -3.17
CA LEU A 531 -9.79 -28.90 -4.22
C LEU A 531 -9.21 -30.25 -3.82
N LYS A 532 -8.89 -30.44 -2.52
CA LYS A 532 -8.25 -31.66 -2.01
C LYS A 532 -7.07 -32.08 -2.91
N ASP A 533 -7.08 -33.30 -3.46
CA ASP A 533 -6.02 -33.85 -4.31
C ASP A 533 -5.80 -33.09 -5.63
N GLN A 534 -6.70 -32.19 -6.03
CA GLN A 534 -6.52 -31.40 -7.25
C GLN A 534 -5.33 -30.44 -7.16
N TRP A 535 -4.85 -30.09 -5.96
CA TRP A 535 -3.59 -29.35 -5.76
C TRP A 535 -2.37 -30.07 -6.38
N ARG A 536 -2.44 -31.37 -6.64
CA ARG A 536 -1.37 -32.12 -7.32
C ARG A 536 -1.07 -31.63 -8.74
N VAL A 537 -1.96 -30.85 -9.36
CA VAL A 537 -1.71 -30.20 -10.65
C VAL A 537 -0.50 -29.25 -10.61
N ILE A 538 -0.08 -28.81 -9.43
CA ILE A 538 1.14 -28.01 -9.23
C ILE A 538 2.41 -28.80 -9.60
N TYR A 539 2.42 -30.12 -9.47
CA TYR A 539 3.53 -30.93 -9.98
C TYR A 539 3.65 -30.87 -11.52
N GLY A 540 2.53 -30.67 -12.23
CA GLY A 540 2.54 -30.40 -13.67
C GLY A 540 3.25 -29.08 -14.00
N TYR A 541 3.08 -28.07 -13.17
CA TYR A 541 3.77 -26.80 -13.28
C TYR A 541 5.26 -26.98 -13.01
N MET A 542 5.63 -27.68 -11.94
CA MET A 542 7.03 -28.01 -11.63
C MET A 542 7.70 -28.83 -12.75
N LYS A 543 6.96 -29.77 -13.37
CA LYS A 543 7.47 -30.54 -14.53
C LYS A 543 7.81 -29.64 -15.70
N LYS A 544 6.93 -28.69 -16.03
CA LYS A 544 7.13 -27.71 -17.12
C LYS A 544 8.41 -26.89 -16.93
N HIS A 545 8.82 -26.67 -15.68
CA HIS A 545 10.02 -25.92 -15.31
C HIS A 545 11.24 -26.79 -14.97
N ASN A 546 11.20 -28.10 -15.23
CA ASN A 546 12.27 -29.06 -14.90
C ASN A 546 12.66 -29.07 -13.41
N TRP A 547 11.67 -28.94 -12.53
CA TRP A 547 11.88 -28.88 -11.08
C TRP A 547 11.53 -30.17 -10.34
N LEU A 548 10.95 -31.16 -11.02
CA LEU A 548 10.71 -32.46 -10.43
C LEU A 548 12.02 -33.23 -10.21
N ASN A 549 12.09 -33.99 -9.13
CA ASN A 549 13.15 -34.96 -8.87
C ASN A 549 12.54 -36.36 -8.74
N GLU A 550 13.37 -37.40 -8.68
CA GLU A 550 12.90 -38.80 -8.57
C GLU A 550 12.12 -39.08 -7.27
N LYS A 551 12.29 -38.25 -6.24
CA LYS A 551 11.61 -38.39 -4.94
C LYS A 551 10.18 -37.86 -4.96
N LEU A 552 9.82 -37.03 -5.94
CA LEU A 552 8.49 -36.44 -6.06
C LEU A 552 7.53 -37.34 -6.85
N PRO A 553 6.21 -37.24 -6.62
CA PRO A 553 5.22 -38.03 -7.34
C PRO A 553 5.33 -37.85 -8.85
N GLN A 554 5.47 -38.95 -9.58
CA GLN A 554 5.55 -38.94 -11.06
C GLN A 554 4.18 -38.99 -11.74
N SER A 555 3.13 -39.35 -10.99
CA SER A 555 1.74 -39.35 -11.45
C SER A 555 0.96 -38.20 -10.81
N PHE A 556 0.38 -37.34 -11.64
CA PHE A 556 -0.42 -36.18 -11.23
C PHE A 556 -1.32 -35.73 -12.38
N PRO A 557 -2.44 -35.03 -12.08
CA PRO A 557 -3.36 -34.56 -13.12
C PRO A 557 -2.70 -33.51 -14.01
N THR A 558 -3.09 -33.51 -15.29
CA THR A 558 -2.76 -32.43 -16.23
C THR A 558 -3.73 -31.28 -16.01
N PHE A 559 -3.23 -30.04 -16.11
CA PHE A 559 -4.07 -28.86 -15.98
C PHE A 559 -5.12 -28.80 -17.10
N ASP A 560 -6.34 -28.44 -16.69
CA ASP A 560 -7.50 -28.22 -17.55
C ASP A 560 -8.34 -27.11 -16.92
N GLU A 561 -8.60 -26.05 -17.68
CA GLU A 561 -9.20 -24.82 -17.13
C GLU A 561 -10.63 -25.05 -16.62
N ALA A 562 -11.43 -25.87 -17.31
CA ALA A 562 -12.80 -26.17 -16.89
C ALA A 562 -12.83 -26.96 -15.57
N ARG A 563 -12.02 -28.02 -15.47
CA ARG A 563 -11.93 -28.88 -14.28
C ARG A 563 -11.27 -28.19 -13.09
N HIS A 564 -10.31 -27.30 -13.34
CA HIS A 564 -9.53 -26.63 -12.30
C HIS A 564 -9.93 -25.16 -12.13
N SER A 565 -11.14 -24.76 -12.57
CA SER A 565 -11.64 -23.38 -12.46
C SER A 565 -11.58 -22.83 -11.02
N LEU A 566 -11.80 -23.69 -10.01
CA LEU A 566 -11.68 -23.33 -8.59
C LEU A 566 -10.25 -23.00 -8.16
N LEU A 567 -9.23 -23.59 -8.79
CA LEU A 567 -7.81 -23.34 -8.46
C LEU A 567 -7.45 -21.86 -8.64
N CYS A 568 -8.01 -21.18 -9.64
CA CYS A 568 -7.79 -19.75 -9.81
C CYS A 568 -8.23 -18.97 -8.57
N SER A 569 -9.42 -19.27 -8.04
CA SER A 569 -9.93 -18.57 -6.85
C SER A 569 -9.13 -18.89 -5.59
N GLU A 570 -8.69 -20.14 -5.42
CA GLU A 570 -7.89 -20.55 -4.26
C GLU A 570 -6.48 -19.94 -4.30
N LEU A 571 -5.83 -19.89 -5.47
CA LEU A 571 -4.54 -19.18 -5.63
C LEU A 571 -4.68 -17.68 -5.36
N LYS A 572 -5.77 -17.05 -5.82
CA LYS A 572 -6.06 -15.63 -5.52
C LYS A 572 -6.25 -15.42 -4.01
N GLN A 573 -6.97 -16.30 -3.30
CA GLN A 573 -7.11 -16.24 -1.84
C GLN A 573 -5.78 -16.45 -1.11
N LEU A 574 -4.98 -17.42 -1.54
CA LEU A 574 -3.67 -17.69 -0.97
C LEU A 574 -2.73 -16.48 -1.12
N TYR A 575 -2.72 -15.84 -2.29
CA TYR A 575 -2.00 -14.59 -2.50
C TYR A 575 -2.48 -13.49 -1.55
N VAL A 576 -3.80 -13.32 -1.37
CA VAL A 576 -4.35 -12.34 -0.42
C VAL A 576 -3.86 -12.62 1.00
N ALA A 577 -3.92 -13.88 1.45
CA ALA A 577 -3.48 -14.30 2.78
C ALA A 577 -2.00 -13.99 3.03
N ILE A 578 -1.11 -14.39 2.09
CA ILE A 578 0.33 -14.13 2.18
C ILE A 578 0.61 -12.61 2.23
N THR A 579 -0.07 -11.82 1.40
CA THR A 579 0.15 -10.36 1.36
C THR A 579 -0.48 -9.59 2.52
N ARG A 580 -1.13 -10.26 3.49
CA ARG A 580 -1.52 -9.60 4.75
C ARG A 580 -0.35 -9.49 5.74
N THR A 581 0.72 -10.25 5.51
CA THR A 581 1.90 -10.30 6.37
C THR A 581 2.86 -9.15 6.12
N ARG A 582 3.27 -8.48 7.20
CA ARG A 582 4.33 -7.47 7.17
C ARG A 582 5.68 -8.01 7.62
N GLN A 583 5.73 -8.93 8.60
CA GLN A 583 6.96 -9.36 9.26
C GLN A 583 7.17 -10.88 9.29
N ARG A 584 6.28 -11.68 9.88
CA ARG A 584 6.42 -13.16 9.91
C ARG A 584 5.19 -13.85 9.38
N LEU A 585 5.40 -14.80 8.47
CA LEU A 585 4.34 -15.68 7.97
C LEU A 585 4.64 -17.09 8.44
N TRP A 586 3.73 -17.65 9.23
CA TRP A 586 3.69 -19.06 9.58
C TRP A 586 2.58 -19.74 8.80
N ILE A 587 2.87 -20.91 8.24
CA ILE A 587 1.91 -21.74 7.54
C ILE A 587 1.84 -23.07 8.27
N CYS A 588 0.64 -23.48 8.67
CA CYS A 588 0.42 -24.72 9.38
C CYS A 588 -0.75 -25.48 8.75
N GLU A 589 -0.61 -26.79 8.56
CA GLU A 589 -1.61 -27.63 7.92
C GLU A 589 -1.83 -28.91 8.72
N ASN A 590 -3.09 -29.29 8.95
CA ASN A 590 -3.40 -30.52 9.68
C ASN A 590 -3.28 -31.78 8.80
N LYS A 591 -3.41 -31.59 7.47
CA LYS A 591 -3.34 -32.66 6.47
C LYS A 591 -2.21 -32.35 5.51
N GLU A 592 -0.98 -32.68 5.91
CA GLU A 592 0.23 -32.41 5.12
C GLU A 592 0.14 -32.94 3.70
N GLU A 593 -0.52 -34.10 3.48
CA GLU A 593 -0.69 -34.68 2.13
C GLU A 593 -1.34 -33.72 1.12
N LEU A 594 -2.26 -32.86 1.58
CA LEU A 594 -2.98 -31.92 0.71
C LEU A 594 -2.16 -30.66 0.41
N SER A 595 -1.25 -30.27 1.30
CA SER A 595 -0.37 -29.11 1.12
C SER A 595 0.96 -29.45 0.41
N LYS A 596 1.37 -30.72 0.42
CA LYS A 596 2.61 -31.23 -0.21
C LYS A 596 2.90 -30.64 -1.60
N PRO A 597 1.96 -30.60 -2.56
CA PRO A 597 2.26 -30.07 -3.90
C PRO A 597 2.76 -28.61 -3.89
N MET A 598 2.15 -27.75 -3.06
CA MET A 598 2.57 -26.36 -2.92
C MET A 598 3.84 -26.24 -2.07
N PHE A 599 3.96 -27.06 -1.03
CA PHE A 599 5.12 -27.06 -0.15
C PHE A 599 6.39 -27.51 -0.88
N ASP A 600 6.34 -28.60 -1.65
CA ASP A 600 7.46 -29.09 -2.45
C ASP A 600 7.88 -28.06 -3.51
N TYR A 601 6.91 -27.36 -4.10
CA TYR A 601 7.16 -26.24 -4.99
C TYR A 601 7.93 -25.11 -4.29
N TRP A 602 7.46 -24.67 -3.12
CA TRP A 602 8.11 -23.60 -2.36
C TRP A 602 9.48 -24.01 -1.82
N LYS A 603 9.64 -25.25 -1.37
CA LYS A 603 10.91 -25.82 -0.92
C LYS A 603 11.92 -25.88 -2.05
N LYS A 604 11.49 -26.29 -3.25
CA LYS A 604 12.34 -26.33 -4.45
C LYS A 604 12.80 -24.94 -4.89
N LYS A 605 11.96 -23.91 -4.70
CA LYS A 605 12.33 -22.50 -4.93
C LYS A 605 13.05 -21.84 -3.75
N VAL A 606 13.27 -22.57 -2.64
CA VAL A 606 13.91 -22.07 -1.41
C VAL A 606 13.19 -20.83 -0.86
N LEU A 607 11.86 -20.87 -0.86
CA LEU A 607 11.00 -19.75 -0.43
C LEU A 607 10.48 -19.89 1.00
N VAL A 608 10.59 -21.08 1.59
CA VAL A 608 10.08 -21.39 2.93
C VAL A 608 11.15 -22.10 3.75
N GLN A 609 11.14 -21.85 5.05
CA GLN A 609 11.87 -22.62 6.05
C GLN A 609 10.94 -23.62 6.71
N ILE A 610 11.51 -24.71 7.22
CA ILE A 610 10.76 -25.75 7.94
C ILE A 610 11.15 -25.64 9.40
N GLN A 611 10.17 -25.62 10.29
CA GLN A 611 10.39 -25.59 11.73
C GLN A 611 9.42 -26.53 12.42
N MET A 612 9.94 -27.40 13.29
CA MET A 612 9.12 -28.22 14.17
C MET A 612 8.41 -27.34 15.19
N LEU A 613 7.11 -27.52 15.33
CA LEU A 613 6.32 -26.84 16.35
C LEU A 613 6.45 -27.58 17.67
N ASP A 614 7.07 -26.91 18.64
CA ASP A 614 7.14 -27.30 20.05
C ASP A 614 6.68 -26.13 20.94
N ASP A 615 6.61 -26.36 22.25
CA ASP A 615 6.19 -25.35 23.22
C ASP A 615 7.11 -24.12 23.22
N SER A 616 8.40 -24.28 22.92
CA SER A 616 9.36 -23.17 22.87
C SER A 616 9.10 -22.27 21.67
N VAL A 617 8.86 -22.87 20.50
CA VAL A 617 8.48 -22.14 19.28
C VAL A 617 7.13 -21.45 19.47
N ALA A 618 6.14 -22.14 20.05
CA ALA A 618 4.84 -21.56 20.35
C ALA A 618 4.95 -20.33 21.27
N GLN A 619 5.78 -20.40 22.32
CA GLN A 619 6.04 -19.25 23.20
C GLN A 619 6.76 -18.10 22.45
N ALA A 620 7.70 -18.41 21.57
CA ALA A 620 8.41 -17.39 20.77
C ALA A 620 7.53 -16.73 19.69
N MET A 621 6.42 -17.38 19.30
CA MET A 621 5.42 -16.81 18.41
C MET A 621 4.56 -15.76 19.12
N GLN A 622 4.30 -15.89 20.42
CA GLN A 622 3.40 -15.01 21.17
C GLN A 622 4.06 -13.65 21.45
N VAL A 623 3.34 -12.56 21.15
CA VAL A 623 3.79 -11.19 21.43
C VAL A 623 2.69 -10.48 22.21
N ALA A 624 2.96 -10.12 23.47
CA ALA A 624 1.99 -9.38 24.29
C ALA A 624 1.66 -8.01 23.68
N SER A 625 0.43 -7.55 23.88
CA SER A 625 0.00 -6.21 23.48
C SER A 625 -0.78 -5.52 24.59
N SER A 626 -0.62 -4.21 24.67
CA SER A 626 -1.30 -3.34 25.60
C SER A 626 -2.79 -3.19 25.25
N PRO A 627 -3.65 -2.83 26.23
CA PRO A 627 -5.07 -2.54 25.96
C PRO A 627 -5.28 -1.43 24.92
N ARG A 628 -4.36 -0.46 24.81
CA ARG A 628 -4.43 0.61 23.81
C ARG A 628 -4.21 0.08 22.40
N GLU A 629 -3.21 -0.79 22.21
CA GLU A 629 -2.95 -1.43 20.91
C GLU A 629 -4.15 -2.28 20.48
N TRP A 630 -4.78 -3.00 21.42
CA TRP A 630 -6.02 -3.73 21.15
C TRP A 630 -7.19 -2.81 20.79
N GLN A 631 -7.33 -1.65 21.45
CA GLN A 631 -8.36 -0.67 21.11
C GLN A 631 -8.15 -0.10 19.69
N GLU A 632 -6.92 0.23 19.33
CA GLU A 632 -6.58 0.70 17.98
C GLU A 632 -6.81 -0.37 16.92
N ARG A 633 -6.43 -1.62 17.22
CA ARG A 633 -6.72 -2.77 16.35
C ARG A 633 -8.23 -2.99 16.20
N GLY A 634 -8.98 -2.88 17.28
CA GLY A 634 -10.44 -3.00 17.29
C GLY A 634 -11.10 -1.93 16.42
N LYS A 635 -10.65 -0.67 16.50
CA LYS A 635 -11.12 0.41 15.62
C LYS A 635 -10.85 0.09 14.15
N LYS A 636 -9.64 -0.40 13.81
CA LYS A 636 -9.31 -0.83 12.44
C LYS A 636 -10.21 -2.00 12.00
N ALA A 637 -10.28 -3.08 12.78
CA ALA A 637 -11.02 -4.30 12.41
C ALA A 637 -12.53 -4.07 12.33
N SER A 638 -13.14 -3.42 13.33
CA SER A 638 -14.57 -3.11 13.36
C SER A 638 -14.99 -2.27 12.15
N TYR A 639 -14.17 -1.29 11.76
CA TYR A 639 -14.42 -0.43 10.61
C TYR A 639 -14.42 -1.19 9.27
N PHE A 640 -13.59 -2.23 9.12
CA PHE A 640 -13.59 -3.08 7.92
C PHE A 640 -14.67 -4.17 7.95
N ILE A 641 -14.91 -4.79 9.10
CA ILE A 641 -15.87 -5.90 9.28
C ILE A 641 -17.32 -5.41 9.26
N SER A 642 -17.62 -4.27 9.89
CA SER A 642 -18.99 -3.73 9.97
C SER A 642 -19.55 -3.39 8.60
N VAL A 643 -18.71 -2.97 7.65
CA VAL A 643 -19.14 -2.71 6.26
C VAL A 643 -19.35 -4.00 5.47
N PHE A 644 -18.54 -5.02 5.73
CA PHE A 644 -18.76 -6.34 5.13
C PHE A 644 -20.08 -6.95 5.63
N LEU A 645 -20.37 -6.81 6.93
CA LEU A 645 -21.65 -7.17 7.52
C LEU A 645 -22.79 -6.27 7.01
N LEU A 646 -22.60 -4.97 6.79
CA LEU A 646 -23.60 -4.07 6.15
C LEU A 646 -23.90 -4.44 4.69
N LEU A 647 -22.91 -4.95 3.95
CA LEU A 647 -23.11 -5.47 2.59
C LEU A 647 -23.85 -6.82 2.57
N LEU A 648 -23.80 -7.55 3.69
CA LEU A 648 -24.51 -8.83 3.91
C LEU A 648 -25.86 -8.67 4.65
N SER A 649 -26.04 -7.65 5.48
CA SER A 649 -27.24 -7.50 6.33
C SER A 649 -28.47 -6.98 5.58
N TYR A 650 -28.32 -6.58 4.32
CA TYR A 650 -29.44 -6.43 3.39
C TYR A 650 -29.98 -7.78 2.85
N ASP A 651 -29.40 -8.92 3.26
CA ASP A 651 -29.89 -10.26 2.87
C ASP A 651 -31.03 -10.78 3.78
N LEU A 652 -31.68 -9.94 4.61
CA LEU A 652 -32.75 -10.33 5.54
C LEU A 652 -34.03 -9.45 5.55
N ILE A 653 -34.25 -8.57 4.55
CA ILE A 653 -35.55 -7.89 4.35
C ILE A 653 -36.06 -8.07 2.92
#